data_AF-Q8L392-F1
#
_entry.id   AF-Q8L392-F1
#
_cell.length_a   1.000
_cell.length_b   1.000
_cell.length_c   1.000
_cell.angle_alpha   90.00
_cell.angle_beta   90.00
_cell.angle_gamma   90.00
#
_symmetry.space_group_name_H-M   'P 1'
#
loop_
_entity.id
_entity.type
_entity.pdbx_description
1 polymer ?
#
loop_
_entity_poly.entity_id
_entity_poly.type
_entity_poly.pdbx_seq_one_letter_code
_entity_poly.pdbx_strand_id
1 'polypeptide(L)'
;MSILDFPRLHFRGFARANVPTANRNTHGHINIATNVVSMAGEPFDLSRAPSEFHAHLKELPPRFNAAGKPDPEGIFNQAAGYNACGNSHFSWENTRITGVQLGEGGVDTGDALVGAKLALWGHYNDYLRTTFNRARWVDNNPARPDTTLIYAGQFTLSGERAGPHTPSLFSAEIGQAHSVRWLGSGHITERSGHFLDEEFGRSRLFQFSLAKQAAHFLFNSEVPLPASLCALQQALAEEDVLGLTVQYALFNMSTPLKPDTPVFYDLVGSIGLWRRDELATYPAGRLLLPCQGSLGPVLVKVHADRVSLNMPTAIPFTTRAPSAVSEQHPTHALGEQQALGDLRLEDGAGRLIAHIPEALYLDYWRHHGVVDVPLQDTAAAGALRLDSALGQWEEADWVLQSDSNQLYLEAPNRDKGLDYPQTITLQSRFRGALADHPALAPRAEDGQMLALDLQASVRGPGYADLRVTGRRPGATRIVLGDGLERQHIGVRVLPDDWHLDGVPAEQVDYAFLYRHVMSYYELIYPFMADKVFSLADQCKCETYSRLMWQMCDPQNRDKSYYMPSTRELSQPKARLFLKYLTQVETAAKTGMAAARGPAPAISSKGELVAELKKAVDLELSLMLQYLYAAYSIPNYEQGVQMVATGRWQAGELELACGGADRRRHSGARGTLLEIAHEEMIHYLVVNNVLMALGEPFYAGRPLLGEQARQRFGLDTEFAFEPFSEHVLARFVRFEWPDYLPTPGKSVATFYADIRRALADLPQLFAAGGGKSGGEHHLFLKELTNRAYPAYQLEVSDRDSALFGIDFVTGQGEGVALDSPHFNTSHFQRLRALAGQFAAREKPFEPALPALKNPLLEAGAEGCPVSDAKALALMRLYQGGYELTFLLMAHHFAQKPAGSLRRSRLMNASIDIMTGVLRPLSAALMNMPSGLSGRNAGPPLPAPPGVTVSADYSEGCAQLAQKCLELARYGRSLEAGVVGLAPIEMFEFFNQQLTDLSRGTMSREA
;
A
#
# COMPACT_ATOMS: atom_id res chain seq x y z
N MET A 1 -2.02 29.46 19.61
CA MET A 1 -1.24 30.63 19.13
C MET A 1 -0.70 30.37 17.72
N SER A 2 0.47 29.74 17.59
CA SER A 2 1.19 29.27 16.39
C SER A 2 1.95 30.32 15.56
N ILE A 3 3.29 30.29 15.70
CA ILE A 3 4.14 29.65 14.69
C ILE A 3 4.69 28.36 15.33
N LEU A 4 4.03 27.24 15.00
CA LEU A 4 4.25 25.88 15.53
C LEU A 4 4.42 25.89 17.06
N ASP A 5 3.31 26.02 17.79
CA ASP A 5 3.34 26.19 19.26
C ASP A 5 4.07 25.07 20.00
N PHE A 6 4.68 25.43 21.15
CA PHE A 6 5.34 24.51 22.06
C PHE A 6 4.37 23.44 22.62
N PRO A 7 4.84 22.20 22.86
CA PRO A 7 6.21 21.71 22.60
C PRO A 7 6.53 21.53 21.12
N ARG A 8 7.71 22.04 20.70
CA ARG A 8 8.26 21.77 19.36
C ARG A 8 9.21 20.59 19.39
N LEU A 9 9.12 19.73 18.37
CA LEU A 9 10.07 18.65 18.11
C LEU A 9 10.71 18.87 16.74
N HIS A 10 11.99 19.25 16.72
CA HIS A 10 12.75 19.50 15.48
C HIS A 10 13.34 18.18 14.97
N PHE A 11 13.34 17.96 13.64
CA PHE A 11 13.81 16.71 13.04
C PHE A 11 14.57 16.92 11.72
N ARG A 12 15.49 16.00 11.44
CA ARG A 12 16.28 15.93 10.19
C ARG A 12 16.42 14.50 9.71
N GLY A 13 16.53 14.31 8.40
CA GLY A 13 16.86 13.05 7.74
C GLY A 13 17.02 13.23 6.25
N PHE A 14 16.66 12.20 5.48
CA PHE A 14 16.57 12.27 4.02
C PHE A 14 15.19 11.84 3.54
N ALA A 15 14.70 12.43 2.46
CA ALA A 15 13.54 11.94 1.74
C ALA A 15 13.98 11.21 0.47
N ARG A 16 13.62 9.93 0.34
CA ARG A 16 13.85 9.15 -0.88
C ARG A 16 12.61 9.19 -1.76
N ALA A 17 12.79 9.56 -3.03
CA ALA A 17 11.72 9.67 -4.00
C ALA A 17 12.07 8.90 -5.29
N ASN A 18 11.19 7.98 -5.69
CA ASN A 18 11.28 7.23 -6.94
C ASN A 18 10.23 7.72 -7.95
N VAL A 19 10.17 9.03 -8.18
CA VAL A 19 9.15 9.68 -9.02
C VAL A 19 9.39 9.32 -10.50
N PRO A 20 8.37 8.93 -11.29
CA PRO A 20 8.50 8.85 -12.74
C PRO A 20 8.82 10.23 -13.33
N THR A 21 9.72 10.29 -14.31
CA THR A 21 10.04 11.54 -15.03
C THR A 21 9.58 11.56 -16.49
N ALA A 22 9.20 10.43 -17.08
CA ALA A 22 8.71 10.36 -18.46
C ALA A 22 7.34 11.03 -18.64
N ASN A 23 6.46 10.98 -17.63
CA ASN A 23 5.13 11.59 -17.67
C ASN A 23 5.14 13.14 -17.62
N ARG A 24 6.31 13.77 -17.51
CA ARG A 24 6.48 15.24 -17.47
C ARG A 24 6.18 15.94 -18.80
N ASN A 25 6.03 15.18 -19.90
CA ASN A 25 5.55 15.67 -21.19
C ASN A 25 6.37 16.83 -21.81
N THR A 26 7.68 16.87 -21.56
CA THR A 26 8.58 17.95 -22.02
C THR A 26 8.64 18.12 -23.54
N HIS A 27 8.22 17.10 -24.30
CA HIS A 27 8.22 17.06 -25.76
C HIS A 27 6.80 17.01 -26.37
N GLY A 28 5.74 17.27 -25.59
CA GLY A 28 4.36 17.35 -26.09
C GLY A 28 3.74 16.03 -26.58
N HIS A 29 4.34 14.88 -26.26
CA HIS A 29 3.91 13.55 -26.70
C HIS A 29 2.74 12.96 -25.89
N ILE A 30 2.30 13.61 -24.78
CA ILE A 30 1.15 13.19 -23.97
C ILE A 30 0.04 14.23 -24.06
N ASN A 31 -1.15 13.83 -24.49
CA ASN A 31 -2.36 14.63 -24.35
C ASN A 31 -3.12 14.22 -23.07
N ILE A 32 -2.85 14.93 -21.97
CA ILE A 32 -3.44 14.70 -20.64
C ILE A 32 -4.95 15.01 -20.53
N ALA A 33 -5.56 15.55 -21.59
CA ALA A 33 -6.98 15.87 -21.67
C ALA A 33 -7.80 14.77 -22.39
N THR A 34 -7.14 13.95 -23.22
CA THR A 34 -7.75 12.81 -23.94
C THR A 34 -7.17 11.45 -23.55
N ASN A 35 -6.09 11.43 -22.76
CA ASN A 35 -5.23 10.28 -22.50
C ASN A 35 -4.74 9.59 -23.78
N VAL A 36 -4.24 10.41 -24.73
CA VAL A 36 -3.58 9.93 -25.97
C VAL A 36 -2.07 10.15 -25.84
N VAL A 37 -1.29 9.18 -26.30
CA VAL A 37 0.17 9.28 -26.46
C VAL A 37 0.51 9.28 -27.96
N SER A 38 1.44 10.14 -28.38
CA SER A 38 1.88 10.28 -29.76
C SER A 38 3.38 9.99 -29.93
N MET A 39 3.76 9.44 -31.08
CA MET A 39 5.14 9.17 -31.50
C MET A 39 5.38 9.85 -32.85
N ALA A 40 6.42 10.68 -32.95
CA ALA A 40 6.72 11.50 -34.14
C ALA A 40 5.55 12.39 -34.66
N GLY A 41 4.60 12.75 -33.77
CA GLY A 41 3.44 13.59 -34.07
C GLY A 41 2.11 12.82 -34.17
N GLU A 42 2.14 11.58 -34.66
CA GLU A 42 0.95 10.74 -34.82
C GLU A 42 0.63 9.94 -33.54
N PRO A 43 -0.64 9.58 -33.27
CA PRO A 43 -1.00 8.71 -32.15
C PRO A 43 -0.27 7.35 -32.20
N PHE A 44 0.16 6.84 -31.05
CA PHE A 44 0.86 5.55 -30.99
C PHE A 44 -0.08 4.39 -31.34
N ASP A 45 0.35 3.55 -32.29
CA ASP A 45 -0.37 2.35 -32.72
C ASP A 45 -0.27 1.26 -31.65
N LEU A 46 -1.40 0.96 -31.01
CA LEU A 46 -1.51 0.00 -29.91
C LEU A 46 -1.28 -1.48 -30.32
N SER A 47 -1.08 -1.78 -31.61
CA SER A 47 -0.64 -3.11 -32.06
C SER A 47 0.88 -3.31 -31.97
N ARG A 48 1.65 -2.22 -31.78
CA ARG A 48 3.11 -2.22 -31.59
C ARG A 48 3.47 -2.38 -30.11
N ALA A 49 4.68 -2.85 -29.84
CA ALA A 49 5.12 -3.08 -28.46
C ALA A 49 5.35 -1.73 -27.73
N PRO A 50 4.84 -1.54 -26.50
CA PRO A 50 5.07 -0.31 -25.72
C PRO A 50 6.56 0.05 -25.54
N SER A 51 7.43 -0.97 -25.53
CA SER A 51 8.89 -0.81 -25.49
C SER A 51 9.47 -0.05 -26.68
N GLU A 52 8.80 -0.02 -27.84
CA GLU A 52 9.21 0.81 -29.00
C GLU A 52 9.05 2.31 -28.70
N PHE A 53 7.97 2.69 -28.02
CA PHE A 53 7.77 4.06 -27.53
C PHE A 53 8.76 4.39 -26.40
N HIS A 54 9.00 3.47 -25.47
CA HIS A 54 9.97 3.66 -24.38
C HIS A 54 11.41 3.80 -24.91
N ALA A 55 11.77 3.08 -25.98
CA ALA A 55 13.05 3.25 -26.68
C ALA A 55 13.15 4.62 -27.35
N HIS A 56 12.13 5.02 -28.13
CA HIS A 56 12.07 6.33 -28.76
C HIS A 56 12.23 7.48 -27.76
N LEU A 57 11.55 7.42 -26.60
CA LEU A 57 11.71 8.41 -25.53
C LEU A 57 13.15 8.50 -24.98
N LYS A 58 13.93 7.43 -25.02
CA LYS A 58 15.34 7.41 -24.57
C LYS A 58 16.31 7.93 -25.65
N GLU A 59 15.90 8.01 -26.90
CA GLU A 59 16.70 8.53 -28.03
C GLU A 59 16.53 10.04 -28.28
N LEU A 60 15.42 10.65 -27.81
CA LEU A 60 15.11 12.06 -28.07
C LEU A 60 16.20 13.05 -27.59
N PRO A 61 16.61 14.04 -28.42
CA PRO A 61 17.51 15.12 -28.03
C PRO A 61 16.77 16.26 -27.32
N PRO A 62 17.43 17.06 -26.45
CA PRO A 62 18.85 17.01 -26.11
C PRO A 62 19.19 15.88 -25.14
N ARG A 63 20.36 15.25 -25.38
CA ARG A 63 20.95 14.19 -24.54
C ARG A 63 22.11 14.74 -23.70
N PHE A 64 22.37 14.09 -22.56
CA PHE A 64 23.35 14.52 -21.56
C PHE A 64 24.10 13.32 -20.95
N ASN A 65 25.38 13.49 -20.66
CA ASN A 65 26.18 12.45 -19.99
C ASN A 65 26.01 12.44 -18.46
N ALA A 66 26.74 11.56 -17.77
CA ALA A 66 26.65 11.40 -16.32
C ALA A 66 27.12 12.61 -15.49
N ALA A 67 27.82 13.57 -16.10
CA ALA A 67 28.14 14.88 -15.50
C ALA A 67 27.08 15.96 -15.83
N GLY A 68 25.98 15.56 -16.47
CA GLY A 68 24.87 16.41 -16.88
C GLY A 68 25.18 17.43 -17.97
N LYS A 69 26.29 17.24 -18.70
CA LYS A 69 26.70 18.10 -19.83
C LYS A 69 26.09 17.60 -21.14
N PRO A 70 25.74 18.49 -22.09
CA PRO A 70 25.19 18.10 -23.38
C PRO A 70 26.13 17.14 -24.12
N ASP A 71 25.57 16.02 -24.58
CA ASP A 71 26.33 14.91 -25.15
C ASP A 71 25.40 14.07 -26.05
N PRO A 72 25.64 13.98 -27.38
CA PRO A 72 24.79 13.22 -28.30
C PRO A 72 24.69 11.72 -27.98
N GLU A 73 25.71 11.14 -27.33
CA GLU A 73 25.74 9.74 -26.90
C GLU A 73 25.31 9.59 -25.42
N GLY A 74 25.00 10.72 -24.76
CA GLY A 74 24.66 10.83 -23.34
C GLY A 74 23.51 9.93 -22.88
N ILE A 75 23.65 9.38 -21.68
CA ILE A 75 22.73 8.40 -21.08
C ILE A 75 21.41 9.01 -20.57
N PHE A 76 21.34 10.33 -20.37
CA PHE A 76 20.14 11.05 -19.94
C PHE A 76 19.57 11.90 -21.08
N ASN A 77 18.28 12.23 -21.02
CA ASN A 77 17.66 13.26 -21.86
C ASN A 77 16.49 13.94 -21.13
N GLN A 78 15.88 14.96 -21.75
CA GLN A 78 14.74 15.69 -21.16
C GLN A 78 13.38 14.99 -21.31
N ALA A 79 13.22 14.03 -22.22
CA ALA A 79 11.95 13.33 -22.47
C ALA A 79 11.70 12.21 -21.45
N ALA A 80 12.68 11.31 -21.29
CA ALA A 80 12.69 10.28 -20.26
C ALA A 80 13.01 10.85 -18.87
N GLY A 81 13.85 11.89 -18.81
CA GLY A 81 14.36 12.48 -17.57
C GLY A 81 15.43 11.61 -16.88
N TYR A 82 15.56 11.73 -15.56
CA TYR A 82 16.53 10.94 -14.79
C TYR A 82 15.99 9.59 -14.28
N ASN A 83 14.67 9.39 -14.27
CA ASN A 83 14.01 8.23 -13.69
C ASN A 83 12.68 7.90 -14.42
N ALA A 84 12.75 7.39 -15.65
CA ALA A 84 11.56 7.05 -16.43
C ALA A 84 10.77 5.90 -15.78
N CYS A 85 11.47 4.88 -15.28
CA CYS A 85 10.88 3.74 -14.57
C CYS A 85 10.61 4.00 -13.07
N GLY A 86 10.43 5.26 -12.67
CA GLY A 86 10.03 5.62 -11.31
C GLY A 86 8.61 5.15 -10.98
N ASN A 87 8.46 4.44 -9.86
CA ASN A 87 7.17 3.88 -9.40
C ASN A 87 6.48 4.70 -8.30
N SER A 88 6.73 6.00 -8.26
CA SER A 88 6.19 7.00 -7.33
C SER A 88 6.44 6.74 -5.84
N HIS A 89 7.20 5.72 -5.44
CA HIS A 89 7.51 5.45 -4.04
C HIS A 89 8.16 6.66 -3.36
N PHE A 90 7.67 6.98 -2.17
CA PHE A 90 8.25 7.98 -1.28
C PHE A 90 8.50 7.36 0.11
N SER A 91 9.62 7.68 0.73
CA SER A 91 9.92 7.31 2.12
C SER A 91 10.81 8.33 2.81
N TRP A 92 10.61 8.49 4.12
CA TRP A 92 11.54 9.17 5.01
C TRP A 92 12.60 8.14 5.43
N GLU A 93 13.86 8.42 5.16
CA GLU A 93 15.00 7.55 5.44
C GLU A 93 15.86 8.21 6.53
N ASN A 94 16.26 7.46 7.55
CA ASN A 94 17.06 7.92 8.69
C ASN A 94 16.55 9.21 9.39
N THR A 95 15.26 9.54 9.27
CA THR A 95 14.70 10.77 9.86
C THR A 95 14.56 10.62 11.37
N ARG A 96 15.15 11.55 12.12
CA ARG A 96 15.22 11.53 13.58
C ARG A 96 14.96 12.91 14.18
N ILE A 97 14.46 12.92 15.42
CA ILE A 97 14.43 14.13 16.25
C ILE A 97 15.87 14.60 16.50
N THR A 98 16.15 15.87 16.22
CA THR A 98 17.45 16.53 16.45
C THR A 98 17.45 17.42 17.68
N GLY A 99 16.28 17.84 18.15
CA GLY A 99 16.15 18.66 19.34
C GLY A 99 14.70 18.95 19.72
N VAL A 100 14.51 19.38 20.96
CA VAL A 100 13.20 19.63 21.59
C VAL A 100 13.17 21.05 22.16
N GLN A 101 12.02 21.72 22.06
CA GLN A 101 11.81 23.05 22.63
C GLN A 101 10.48 23.07 23.37
N LEU A 102 10.52 22.99 24.71
CA LEU A 102 9.32 22.89 25.57
C LEU A 102 8.71 24.26 25.92
N GLY A 103 9.41 25.36 25.65
CA GLY A 103 9.04 26.71 26.08
C GLY A 103 10.04 27.76 25.58
N GLU A 104 9.97 28.96 26.15
CA GLU A 104 10.90 30.07 25.88
C GLU A 104 12.33 29.72 26.30
N GLY A 105 13.15 29.35 25.32
CA GLY A 105 14.53 28.92 25.50
C GLY A 105 15.13 28.40 24.19
N GLY A 106 16.43 28.12 24.18
CA GLY A 106 17.08 27.48 23.03
C GLY A 106 16.68 26.01 22.86
N VAL A 107 16.83 25.48 21.65
CA VAL A 107 16.58 24.06 21.36
C VAL A 107 17.51 23.17 22.19
N ASP A 108 16.92 22.25 22.96
CA ASP A 108 17.60 21.21 23.72
C ASP A 108 17.94 20.03 22.81
N THR A 109 19.24 19.77 22.64
CA THR A 109 19.79 18.66 21.85
C THR A 109 20.21 17.47 22.72
N GLY A 110 19.84 17.46 24.01
CA GLY A 110 20.09 16.40 24.97
C GLY A 110 18.82 15.71 25.53
N ASP A 111 17.62 16.14 25.15
CA ASP A 111 16.35 15.51 25.54
C ASP A 111 16.30 14.02 25.14
N ALA A 112 15.59 13.21 25.93
CA ALA A 112 15.49 11.76 25.72
C ALA A 112 14.77 11.33 24.41
N LEU A 113 14.11 12.26 23.69
CA LEU A 113 13.64 12.02 22.33
C LEU A 113 14.70 12.23 21.24
N VAL A 114 15.83 12.88 21.52
CA VAL A 114 16.86 13.12 20.50
C VAL A 114 17.39 11.79 19.98
N GLY A 115 17.43 11.65 18.65
CA GLY A 115 17.73 10.39 17.96
C GLY A 115 16.54 9.45 17.79
N ALA A 116 15.37 9.68 18.41
CA ALA A 116 14.15 8.92 18.13
C ALA A 116 13.73 9.04 16.67
N LYS A 117 13.24 7.93 16.09
CA LYS A 117 13.00 7.76 14.65
C LYS A 117 11.59 8.23 14.26
N LEU A 118 11.48 8.97 13.16
CA LEU A 118 10.21 9.28 12.50
C LEU A 118 10.09 8.49 11.19
N ALA A 119 8.88 8.01 10.88
CA ALA A 119 8.58 7.36 9.61
C ALA A 119 7.18 7.69 9.08
N LEU A 120 7.06 7.68 7.74
CA LEU A 120 5.81 7.75 7.01
C LEU A 120 5.53 6.40 6.34
N TRP A 121 4.33 5.87 6.56
CA TRP A 121 3.86 4.61 5.97
C TRP A 121 2.75 4.86 4.96
N GLY A 122 2.47 3.85 4.14
CA GLY A 122 1.28 3.85 3.29
C GLY A 122 0.00 3.74 4.12
N HIS A 123 -1.15 3.93 3.47
CA HIS A 123 -2.44 3.52 4.01
C HIS A 123 -2.49 2.00 4.14
N TYR A 124 -3.18 1.47 5.15
CA TYR A 124 -3.45 0.04 5.20
C TYR A 124 -4.37 -0.34 4.02
N ASN A 125 -4.05 -1.44 3.35
CA ASN A 125 -4.84 -1.99 2.24
C ASN A 125 -5.45 -3.32 2.72
N ASP A 126 -6.77 -3.41 2.78
CA ASP A 126 -7.48 -4.54 3.41
C ASP A 126 -7.29 -5.88 2.68
N TYR A 127 -7.08 -5.83 1.37
CA TYR A 127 -6.87 -7.01 0.54
C TYR A 127 -5.42 -7.52 0.60
N LEU A 128 -4.45 -6.60 0.57
CA LEU A 128 -3.03 -6.92 0.74
C LEU A 128 -2.61 -7.04 2.21
N ARG A 129 -3.53 -6.76 3.15
CA ARG A 129 -3.36 -6.72 4.61
C ARG A 129 -2.00 -6.14 5.04
N THR A 130 -1.68 -4.95 4.55
CA THR A 130 -0.40 -4.27 4.84
C THR A 130 -0.40 -2.76 4.56
N THR A 131 0.43 -2.01 5.29
CA THR A 131 0.85 -0.62 4.98
C THR A 131 2.13 -0.54 4.13
N PHE A 132 2.77 -1.67 3.80
CA PHE A 132 4.03 -1.72 3.02
C PHE A 132 3.86 -1.30 1.53
N ASN A 133 2.64 -0.93 1.11
CA ASN A 133 2.46 -0.18 -0.15
C ASN A 133 3.19 1.18 -0.14
N ARG A 134 3.61 1.70 1.03
CA ARG A 134 4.41 2.93 1.25
C ARG A 134 3.70 4.22 0.82
N ALA A 135 4.28 5.37 1.18
CA ALA A 135 3.81 6.66 0.69
C ALA A 135 4.06 6.83 -0.82
N ARG A 136 3.35 7.77 -1.46
CA ARG A 136 3.49 8.12 -2.89
C ARG A 136 3.78 9.59 -3.09
N TRP A 137 4.80 9.91 -3.90
CA TRP A 137 5.00 11.23 -4.51
C TRP A 137 4.28 11.26 -5.86
N VAL A 138 3.38 12.22 -6.03
CA VAL A 138 2.48 12.32 -7.19
C VAL A 138 2.24 13.77 -7.57
N ASP A 139 2.36 14.11 -8.85
CA ASP A 139 2.14 15.46 -9.36
C ASP A 139 0.79 15.54 -10.09
N ASN A 140 -0.09 16.48 -9.70
CA ASN A 140 -1.41 16.69 -10.34
C ASN A 140 -1.27 17.18 -11.80
N ASN A 141 -0.23 17.97 -12.06
CA ASN A 141 0.28 18.30 -13.38
C ASN A 141 1.82 18.07 -13.41
N PRO A 142 2.31 16.94 -13.93
CA PRO A 142 3.74 16.61 -13.99
C PRO A 142 4.65 17.66 -14.65
N ALA A 143 4.10 18.59 -15.44
CA ALA A 143 4.86 19.71 -16.02
C ALA A 143 5.01 20.93 -15.08
N ARG A 144 4.44 20.92 -13.86
CA ARG A 144 4.46 22.04 -12.90
C ARG A 144 4.86 21.56 -11.47
N PRO A 145 6.06 21.90 -10.96
CA PRO A 145 6.66 21.29 -9.75
C PRO A 145 6.08 21.77 -8.41
N ASP A 146 5.14 22.72 -8.43
CA ASP A 146 4.27 23.12 -7.32
C ASP A 146 3.07 22.19 -7.12
N THR A 147 2.74 21.36 -8.12
CA THR A 147 1.53 20.52 -8.10
C THR A 147 1.73 19.14 -7.45
N THR A 148 2.88 18.96 -6.79
CA THR A 148 3.26 17.76 -6.03
C THR A 148 2.39 17.58 -4.78
N LEU A 149 1.98 16.33 -4.59
CA LEU A 149 1.26 15.78 -3.44
C LEU A 149 2.00 14.54 -2.91
N ILE A 150 2.21 14.49 -1.60
CA ILE A 150 2.61 13.27 -0.89
C ILE A 150 1.37 12.61 -0.29
N TYR A 151 1.13 11.34 -0.63
CA TYR A 151 0.08 10.53 -0.04
C TYR A 151 0.70 9.49 0.89
N ALA A 152 0.58 9.70 2.19
CA ALA A 152 0.91 8.76 3.26
C ALA A 152 -0.36 8.47 4.08
N GLY A 153 -0.38 7.37 4.85
CA GLY A 153 -1.56 6.97 5.64
C GLY A 153 -1.34 6.91 7.15
N GLN A 154 -0.10 6.65 7.59
CA GLN A 154 0.26 6.57 9.01
C GLN A 154 1.61 7.25 9.26
N PHE A 155 1.68 8.04 10.33
CA PHE A 155 2.87 8.66 10.89
C PHE A 155 3.26 7.92 12.17
N THR A 156 4.55 7.60 12.35
CA THR A 156 5.04 6.91 13.56
C THR A 156 6.30 7.55 14.13
N LEU A 157 6.35 7.70 15.45
CA LEU A 157 7.54 8.04 16.25
C LEU A 157 7.94 6.83 17.11
N SER A 158 9.18 6.37 17.00
CA SER A 158 9.71 5.20 17.72
C SER A 158 11.05 5.52 18.37
N GLY A 159 11.41 4.84 19.46
CA GLY A 159 12.66 5.11 20.19
C GLY A 159 13.94 4.97 19.34
N GLU A 160 15.03 5.62 19.77
CA GLU A 160 16.33 5.70 19.07
C GLU A 160 16.83 4.34 18.52
N ARG A 161 16.62 3.28 19.33
CA ARG A 161 17.07 1.90 19.09
C ARG A 161 15.97 0.95 18.61
N ALA A 162 14.76 1.44 18.33
CA ALA A 162 13.63 0.61 17.93
C ALA A 162 13.94 -0.23 16.69
N GLY A 163 13.72 -1.54 16.78
CA GLY A 163 13.79 -2.50 15.68
C GLY A 163 12.40 -2.80 15.08
N PRO A 164 12.29 -3.70 14.09
CA PRO A 164 11.03 -3.99 13.39
C PRO A 164 9.89 -4.50 14.28
N HIS A 165 10.24 -5.10 15.44
CA HIS A 165 9.34 -5.69 16.42
C HIS A 165 9.09 -4.77 17.63
N THR A 166 9.77 -3.61 17.71
CA THR A 166 9.58 -2.65 18.80
C THR A 166 8.35 -1.80 18.49
N PRO A 167 7.34 -1.73 19.37
CA PRO A 167 6.17 -0.89 19.14
C PRO A 167 6.58 0.59 19.09
N SER A 168 5.83 1.39 18.34
CA SER A 168 6.03 2.84 18.29
C SER A 168 5.74 3.47 19.66
N LEU A 169 6.34 4.64 19.95
CA LEU A 169 5.99 5.47 21.11
C LEU A 169 4.70 6.27 20.86
N PHE A 170 4.53 6.71 19.61
CA PHE A 170 3.34 7.39 19.12
C PHE A 170 3.07 7.00 17.66
N SER A 171 1.79 6.87 17.31
CA SER A 171 1.29 6.57 15.97
C SER A 171 0.04 7.41 15.71
N ALA A 172 -0.10 7.95 14.49
CA ALA A 172 -1.31 8.66 14.09
C ALA A 172 -1.63 8.46 12.60
N GLU A 173 -2.90 8.61 12.25
CA GLU A 173 -3.37 8.60 10.86
C GLU A 173 -3.16 9.93 10.16
N ILE A 174 -2.92 9.85 8.85
CA ILE A 174 -2.80 10.97 7.94
C ILE A 174 -4.05 10.96 7.06
N GLY A 175 -5.02 11.84 7.37
CA GLY A 175 -6.30 11.92 6.65
C GLY A 175 -6.27 12.75 5.37
N GLN A 176 -5.11 13.28 4.96
CA GLN A 176 -5.00 14.28 3.90
C GLN A 176 -3.62 14.22 3.21
N ALA A 177 -3.58 14.49 1.89
CA ALA A 177 -2.33 14.53 1.14
C ALA A 177 -1.51 15.79 1.49
N HIS A 178 -0.18 15.65 1.63
CA HIS A 178 0.71 16.78 1.89
C HIS A 178 0.99 17.49 0.56
N SER A 179 0.37 18.64 0.33
CA SER A 179 0.67 19.47 -0.84
C SER A 179 1.92 20.33 -0.61
N VAL A 180 2.67 20.60 -1.68
CA VAL A 180 3.64 21.72 -1.67
C VAL A 180 2.89 23.02 -1.38
N ARG A 181 3.41 23.82 -0.44
CA ARG A 181 2.88 25.14 -0.09
C ARG A 181 3.77 26.28 -0.54
N TRP A 182 5.07 26.15 -0.37
CA TRP A 182 6.05 27.06 -0.97
C TRP A 182 7.03 26.27 -1.84
N LEU A 183 7.38 26.85 -2.98
CA LEU A 183 8.34 26.32 -3.95
C LEU A 183 9.43 27.38 -4.16
N GLY A 184 10.69 27.04 -3.88
CA GLY A 184 11.86 27.86 -4.20
C GLY A 184 12.70 27.19 -5.29
N SER A 185 13.40 27.98 -6.11
CA SER A 185 14.26 27.50 -7.22
C SER A 185 15.74 27.86 -7.07
N GLY A 186 16.10 28.61 -6.02
CA GLY A 186 17.44 29.14 -5.76
C GLY A 186 17.97 28.89 -4.35
N HIS A 187 17.43 27.89 -3.61
CA HIS A 187 17.86 27.57 -2.24
C HIS A 187 19.30 26.99 -2.18
N ILE A 188 19.92 26.76 -3.33
CA ILE A 188 21.36 26.66 -3.51
C ILE A 188 21.74 27.67 -4.60
N THR A 189 22.67 28.59 -4.32
CA THR A 189 23.04 29.65 -5.29
C THR A 189 24.02 29.17 -6.35
N GLU A 190 24.92 28.27 -6.01
CA GLU A 190 25.87 27.67 -6.96
C GLU A 190 25.16 26.83 -8.04
N ARG A 191 25.57 27.02 -9.31
CA ARG A 191 25.05 26.28 -10.46
C ARG A 191 26.21 25.58 -11.16
N SER A 192 26.10 24.26 -11.32
CA SER A 192 27.17 23.43 -11.87
C SER A 192 27.21 23.41 -13.41
N GLY A 193 26.20 23.99 -14.07
CA GLY A 193 25.92 23.85 -15.49
C GLY A 193 25.45 22.44 -15.84
N HIS A 194 24.70 21.77 -14.96
CA HIS A 194 24.11 20.45 -15.17
C HIS A 194 22.64 20.62 -15.56
N PHE A 195 22.09 19.76 -16.44
CA PHE A 195 20.68 19.83 -16.86
C PHE A 195 19.62 19.66 -15.73
N LEU A 196 20.06 19.49 -14.48
CA LEU A 196 19.24 19.34 -13.28
C LEU A 196 19.55 20.41 -12.21
N ASP A 197 20.36 21.42 -12.52
CA ASP A 197 20.70 22.51 -11.58
C ASP A 197 19.47 23.19 -10.96
N GLU A 198 18.36 23.26 -11.71
CA GLU A 198 17.07 23.74 -11.22
C GLU A 198 16.43 22.84 -10.15
N GLU A 199 16.59 21.52 -10.23
CA GLU A 199 16.08 20.56 -9.24
C GLU A 199 17.05 20.42 -8.06
N PHE A 200 18.37 20.59 -8.28
CA PHE A 200 19.37 20.64 -7.20
C PHE A 200 19.14 21.84 -6.28
N GLY A 201 18.96 23.05 -6.85
CA GLY A 201 18.65 24.28 -6.11
C GLY A 201 17.18 24.44 -5.71
N ARG A 202 16.33 23.43 -5.94
CA ARG A 202 14.89 23.49 -5.63
C ARG A 202 14.65 23.20 -4.16
N SER A 203 13.75 23.98 -3.57
CA SER A 203 13.18 23.71 -2.25
C SER A 203 11.67 23.58 -2.33
N ARG A 204 11.08 22.68 -1.53
CA ARG A 204 9.63 22.48 -1.41
C ARG A 204 9.25 22.39 0.07
N LEU A 205 8.39 23.29 0.54
CA LEU A 205 7.80 23.22 1.87
C LEU A 205 6.47 22.47 1.84
N PHE A 206 6.29 21.52 2.75
CA PHE A 206 5.08 20.75 2.96
C PHE A 206 4.57 20.93 4.39
N GLN A 207 3.25 20.88 4.59
CA GLN A 207 2.64 20.77 5.91
C GLN A 207 1.43 19.83 5.86
N PHE A 208 1.25 19.06 6.93
CA PHE A 208 0.03 18.28 7.20
C PHE A 208 -0.22 18.26 8.71
N SER A 209 -1.43 17.84 9.12
CA SER A 209 -1.80 17.75 10.53
C SER A 209 -2.36 16.36 10.87
N LEU A 210 -2.18 15.99 12.13
CA LEU A 210 -2.60 14.74 12.74
C LEU A 210 -3.68 15.08 13.77
N ALA A 211 -4.95 14.84 13.42
CA ALA A 211 -6.08 15.22 14.27
C ALA A 211 -6.14 14.35 15.54
N LYS A 212 -6.25 14.96 16.73
CA LYS A 212 -6.34 14.24 18.01
C LYS A 212 -7.63 13.43 18.19
N GLN A 213 -8.60 13.64 17.29
CA GLN A 213 -9.88 12.92 17.23
C GLN A 213 -9.90 11.81 16.16
N ALA A 214 -8.78 11.55 15.46
CA ALA A 214 -8.67 10.40 14.58
C ALA A 214 -8.65 9.09 15.40
N ALA A 215 -9.36 8.07 14.94
CA ALA A 215 -9.56 6.82 15.70
C ALA A 215 -8.26 6.10 16.07
N HIS A 216 -7.17 6.37 15.34
CA HIS A 216 -5.85 5.78 15.57
C HIS A 216 -4.77 6.82 15.90
N PHE A 217 -5.12 7.93 16.56
CA PHE A 217 -4.19 8.85 17.22
C PHE A 217 -3.77 8.25 18.59
N LEU A 218 -2.70 7.45 18.60
CA LEU A 218 -2.34 6.57 19.71
C LEU A 218 -0.95 6.90 20.29
N PHE A 219 -0.90 7.09 21.60
CA PHE A 219 0.34 6.98 22.38
C PHE A 219 0.46 5.56 22.94
N ASN A 220 1.68 5.07 23.09
CA ASN A 220 1.93 3.77 23.68
C ASN A 220 1.75 3.80 25.21
N SER A 221 0.86 2.97 25.73
CA SER A 221 0.55 2.85 27.17
C SER A 221 1.40 1.82 27.91
N GLU A 222 2.16 0.97 27.19
CA GLU A 222 2.96 -0.13 27.75
C GLU A 222 4.41 0.30 28.07
N VAL A 223 4.84 1.46 27.54
CA VAL A 223 6.21 1.99 27.68
C VAL A 223 6.16 3.35 28.36
N PRO A 224 6.95 3.61 29.41
CA PRO A 224 7.07 4.95 30.01
C PRO A 224 7.50 5.99 28.98
N LEU A 225 6.66 7.01 28.79
CA LEU A 225 6.91 8.08 27.81
C LEU A 225 7.96 9.08 28.35
N PRO A 226 8.87 9.60 27.50
CA PRO A 226 9.75 10.72 27.86
C PRO A 226 8.97 11.95 28.34
N ALA A 227 9.57 12.74 29.22
CA ALA A 227 8.94 13.95 29.79
C ALA A 227 8.47 14.95 28.71
N SER A 228 9.20 15.03 27.61
CA SER A 228 8.87 15.81 26.41
C SER A 228 7.60 15.32 25.68
N LEU A 229 7.32 14.01 25.65
CA LEU A 229 6.02 13.49 25.16
C LEU A 229 4.90 13.69 26.20
N CYS A 230 5.19 13.59 27.49
CA CYS A 230 4.21 13.89 28.54
C CYS A 230 3.77 15.37 28.49
N ALA A 231 4.69 16.30 28.26
CA ALA A 231 4.39 17.71 28.02
C ALA A 231 3.53 17.90 26.75
N LEU A 232 3.83 17.16 25.67
CA LEU A 232 3.04 17.20 24.44
C LEU A 232 1.61 16.67 24.65
N GLN A 233 1.44 15.59 25.42
CA GLN A 233 0.13 15.07 25.81
C GLN A 233 -0.68 16.08 26.64
N GLN A 234 -0.03 16.80 27.56
CA GLN A 234 -0.67 17.84 28.37
C GLN A 234 -1.16 19.01 27.50
N ALA A 235 -0.33 19.52 26.58
CA ALA A 235 -0.73 20.61 25.70
C ALA A 235 -1.78 20.17 24.64
N LEU A 236 -1.75 18.90 24.22
CA LEU A 236 -2.80 18.30 23.39
C LEU A 236 -4.18 18.23 24.08
N ALA A 237 -4.28 18.41 25.40
CA ALA A 237 -5.55 18.44 26.11
C ALA A 237 -6.33 19.77 25.93
N GLU A 238 -5.66 20.86 25.50
CA GLU A 238 -6.27 22.18 25.32
C GLU A 238 -7.40 22.15 24.27
N GLU A 239 -8.50 22.90 24.50
CA GLU A 239 -9.71 22.80 23.67
C GLU A 239 -9.56 23.41 22.26
N ASP A 240 -8.71 24.43 22.11
CA ASP A 240 -8.40 25.05 20.83
C ASP A 240 -7.32 24.30 20.02
N VAL A 241 -6.66 23.30 20.62
CA VAL A 241 -5.74 22.40 19.92
C VAL A 241 -6.53 21.28 19.24
N LEU A 242 -6.45 21.20 17.91
CA LEU A 242 -7.07 20.15 17.10
C LEU A 242 -6.18 18.90 16.97
N GLY A 243 -4.88 19.02 17.22
CA GLY A 243 -3.92 17.92 17.19
C GLY A 243 -2.49 18.41 17.00
N LEU A 244 -1.70 17.68 16.22
CA LEU A 244 -0.33 18.08 15.85
C LEU A 244 -0.29 18.61 14.42
N THR A 245 0.57 19.60 14.16
CA THR A 245 0.99 20.02 12.83
C THR A 245 2.42 19.53 12.60
N VAL A 246 2.70 19.03 11.39
CA VAL A 246 4.01 18.52 10.96
C VAL A 246 4.38 19.28 9.69
N GLN A 247 5.42 20.10 9.80
CA GLN A 247 5.94 20.90 8.69
C GLN A 247 7.34 20.42 8.32
N TYR A 248 7.63 20.24 7.03
CA TYR A 248 8.95 19.80 6.56
C TYR A 248 9.33 20.39 5.21
N ALA A 249 10.61 20.70 5.03
CA ALA A 249 11.19 21.16 3.78
C ALA A 249 12.03 20.05 3.14
N LEU A 250 11.95 19.94 1.81
CA LEU A 250 12.81 19.08 0.99
C LEU A 250 13.65 19.93 0.05
N PHE A 251 14.97 19.72 0.03
CA PHE A 251 15.93 20.43 -0.85
C PHE A 251 17.17 19.58 -1.16
N ASN A 252 18.15 20.13 -1.89
CA ASN A 252 19.43 19.47 -2.21
C ASN A 252 19.28 18.05 -2.78
N MET A 253 18.65 17.96 -3.94
CA MET A 253 18.49 16.68 -4.64
C MET A 253 19.86 16.04 -4.94
N SER A 254 20.04 14.76 -4.59
CA SER A 254 21.22 13.96 -4.93
C SER A 254 21.42 13.87 -6.45
N THR A 255 22.65 14.00 -6.95
CA THR A 255 22.91 13.89 -8.40
C THR A 255 22.79 12.43 -8.87
N PRO A 256 21.85 12.10 -9.79
CA PRO A 256 21.68 10.73 -10.28
C PRO A 256 22.82 10.36 -11.24
N LEU A 257 23.53 9.28 -10.95
CA LEU A 257 24.69 8.83 -11.74
C LEU A 257 24.31 7.95 -12.95
N LYS A 258 23.08 7.44 -12.98
CA LYS A 258 22.52 6.59 -14.05
C LYS A 258 21.02 6.91 -14.20
N PRO A 259 20.41 6.64 -15.37
CA PRO A 259 18.96 6.63 -15.55
C PRO A 259 18.25 5.66 -14.60
N ASP A 260 16.92 5.78 -14.52
CA ASP A 260 16.03 4.86 -13.82
C ASP A 260 16.45 4.60 -12.36
N THR A 261 16.97 5.66 -11.72
CA THR A 261 17.55 5.66 -10.38
C THR A 261 16.75 6.60 -9.45
N PRO A 262 16.29 6.12 -8.27
CA PRO A 262 15.63 6.95 -7.27
C PRO A 262 16.59 7.96 -6.65
N VAL A 263 16.09 9.15 -6.31
CA VAL A 263 16.89 10.25 -5.76
C VAL A 263 16.54 10.54 -4.29
N PHE A 264 17.46 11.21 -3.62
CA PHE A 264 17.34 11.62 -2.23
C PHE A 264 17.34 13.15 -2.13
N TYR A 265 16.65 13.68 -1.14
CA TYR A 265 16.64 15.09 -0.76
C TYR A 265 17.05 15.21 0.71
N ASP A 266 17.70 16.30 1.09
CA ASP A 266 17.80 16.67 2.50
C ASP A 266 16.40 16.98 3.01
N LEU A 267 16.06 16.43 4.17
CA LEU A 267 14.79 16.64 4.85
C LEU A 267 15.05 17.27 6.20
N VAL A 268 14.39 18.39 6.47
CA VAL A 268 14.32 19.02 7.80
C VAL A 268 12.88 19.39 8.11
N GLY A 269 12.53 19.50 9.38
CA GLY A 269 11.19 19.90 9.77
C GLY A 269 11.00 20.09 11.27
N SER A 270 9.77 20.47 11.63
CA SER A 270 9.34 20.67 13.01
C SER A 270 7.91 20.15 13.19
N ILE A 271 7.66 19.51 14.34
CA ILE A 271 6.33 19.15 14.85
C ILE A 271 5.94 20.19 15.91
N GLY A 272 4.69 20.62 15.93
CA GLY A 272 4.12 21.46 16.99
C GLY A 272 2.60 21.25 17.12
N LEU A 273 1.92 22.06 17.93
CA LEU A 273 0.46 21.98 18.09
C LEU A 273 -0.28 22.62 16.91
N TRP A 274 -1.33 21.96 16.42
CA TRP A 274 -2.26 22.50 15.42
C TRP A 274 -3.47 23.12 16.12
N ARG A 275 -3.68 24.43 15.95
CA ARG A 275 -4.75 25.21 16.62
C ARG A 275 -5.94 25.45 15.69
N ARG A 276 -7.12 25.72 16.28
CA ARG A 276 -8.44 25.74 15.63
C ARG A 276 -8.59 26.65 14.40
N ASP A 277 -7.87 27.77 14.37
CA ASP A 277 -7.94 28.76 13.27
C ASP A 277 -6.88 28.56 12.18
N GLU A 278 -6.00 27.57 12.34
CA GLU A 278 -4.98 27.20 11.35
C GLU A 278 -5.54 26.19 10.32
N LEU A 279 -5.18 26.39 9.06
CA LEU A 279 -5.41 25.38 8.02
C LEU A 279 -4.54 24.15 8.32
N ALA A 280 -5.12 22.96 8.20
CA ALA A 280 -4.47 21.68 8.52
C ALA A 280 -3.20 21.41 7.67
N THR A 281 -3.05 22.11 6.54
CA THR A 281 -1.99 21.91 5.53
C THR A 281 -1.29 23.21 5.09
N TYR A 282 -1.58 24.37 5.67
CA TYR A 282 -0.89 25.63 5.31
C TYR A 282 -0.21 26.30 6.53
N PRO A 283 1.08 26.70 6.42
CA PRO A 283 1.80 27.41 7.47
C PRO A 283 1.12 28.72 7.93
N ALA A 284 0.86 28.88 9.23
CA ALA A 284 0.18 30.04 9.80
C ALA A 284 1.16 31.16 10.23
N GLY A 285 0.72 32.43 10.14
CA GLY A 285 1.47 33.62 10.57
C GLY A 285 1.19 34.86 9.71
N ARG A 286 2.05 35.86 9.82
CA ARG A 286 2.15 37.04 8.93
C ARG A 286 3.16 36.73 7.82
N LEU A 287 2.72 36.71 6.55
CA LEU A 287 3.53 36.24 5.43
C LEU A 287 4.36 37.39 4.83
N LEU A 288 5.68 37.27 4.90
CA LEU A 288 6.63 38.20 4.32
C LEU A 288 7.23 37.58 3.04
N LEU A 289 7.07 38.28 1.92
CA LEU A 289 7.50 37.87 0.59
C LEU A 289 8.82 38.55 0.20
N PRO A 290 9.79 37.82 -0.37
CA PRO A 290 11.11 38.38 -0.69
C PRO A 290 11.07 39.32 -1.89
N CYS A 291 11.80 40.43 -1.80
CA CYS A 291 12.02 41.34 -2.93
C CYS A 291 13.11 40.82 -3.89
N GLN A 292 14.03 39.98 -3.41
CA GLN A 292 15.08 39.33 -4.19
C GLN A 292 14.72 37.88 -4.53
N GLY A 293 14.67 37.54 -5.82
CA GLY A 293 14.25 36.20 -6.29
C GLY A 293 15.18 35.02 -5.96
N SER A 294 16.29 35.24 -5.25
CA SER A 294 17.14 34.18 -4.66
C SER A 294 16.72 33.78 -3.25
N LEU A 295 15.89 34.59 -2.59
CA LEU A 295 15.38 34.37 -1.24
C LEU A 295 14.01 33.69 -1.30
N GLY A 296 13.61 33.03 -0.21
CA GLY A 296 12.30 32.39 -0.04
C GLY A 296 11.39 33.12 0.96
N PRO A 297 10.12 32.74 1.08
CA PRO A 297 9.17 33.37 2.01
C PRO A 297 9.56 33.19 3.49
N VAL A 298 9.13 34.15 4.31
CA VAL A 298 9.25 34.13 5.77
C VAL A 298 7.85 34.23 6.37
N LEU A 299 7.57 33.46 7.43
CA LEU A 299 6.40 33.73 8.30
C LEU A 299 6.86 34.33 9.62
N VAL A 300 6.11 35.32 10.09
CA VAL A 300 6.36 36.02 11.36
C VAL A 300 5.14 35.92 12.27
N LYS A 301 5.36 35.67 13.56
CA LYS A 301 4.34 35.78 14.61
C LYS A 301 4.87 36.63 15.74
N VAL A 302 4.22 37.78 15.94
CA VAL A 302 4.43 38.63 17.12
C VAL A 302 3.60 38.07 18.27
N HIS A 303 4.25 37.82 19.41
CA HIS A 303 3.65 37.44 20.70
C HIS A 303 3.64 38.68 21.63
N ALA A 304 3.38 38.50 22.93
CA ALA A 304 3.40 39.61 23.89
C ALA A 304 4.82 39.99 24.37
N ASP A 305 5.76 39.07 24.17
CA ASP A 305 7.09 38.98 24.78
C ASP A 305 8.22 38.72 23.75
N ARG A 306 7.86 38.08 22.63
CA ARG A 306 8.79 37.61 21.59
C ARG A 306 8.23 37.78 20.18
N VAL A 307 9.11 37.57 19.21
CA VAL A 307 8.75 37.29 17.82
C VAL A 307 9.26 35.90 17.45
N SER A 308 8.37 35.05 16.94
CA SER A 308 8.73 33.79 16.30
C SER A 308 8.80 34.00 14.79
N LEU A 309 9.85 33.50 14.14
CA LEU A 309 10.01 33.49 12.69
C LEU A 309 10.11 32.05 12.20
N ASN A 310 9.58 31.78 11.01
CA ASN A 310 9.67 30.49 10.33
C ASN A 310 10.21 30.72 8.91
N MET A 311 11.46 30.28 8.72
CA MET A 311 12.32 30.60 7.57
C MET A 311 12.96 29.35 6.93
N PRO A 312 12.25 28.19 6.81
CA PRO A 312 12.87 26.88 6.56
C PRO A 312 13.53 26.77 5.19
N THR A 313 13.18 27.66 4.26
CA THR A 313 13.74 27.74 2.91
C THR A 313 14.07 29.19 2.50
N ALA A 314 14.13 30.13 3.45
CA ALA A 314 14.14 31.57 3.14
C ALA A 314 15.52 32.10 2.71
N ILE A 315 16.58 31.60 3.35
CA ILE A 315 17.98 31.96 3.05
C ILE A 315 18.62 30.78 2.31
N PRO A 316 19.31 31.00 1.17
CA PRO A 316 19.89 29.93 0.38
C PRO A 316 21.27 29.50 0.89
N PHE A 317 21.68 28.28 0.56
CA PHE A 317 23.04 27.79 0.75
C PHE A 317 23.95 28.28 -0.38
N THR A 318 25.18 28.66 -0.02
CA THR A 318 26.13 29.30 -0.94
C THR A 318 26.72 28.33 -1.97
N THR A 319 27.16 27.15 -1.53
CA THR A 319 27.83 26.13 -2.35
C THR A 319 27.28 24.72 -2.11
N ARG A 320 27.57 23.80 -3.05
CA ARG A 320 27.19 22.38 -3.00
C ARG A 320 28.32 21.52 -3.55
N ALA A 321 28.79 20.56 -2.74
CA ALA A 321 29.86 19.65 -3.11
C ALA A 321 29.57 18.88 -4.42
N PRO A 322 30.60 18.55 -5.23
CA PRO A 322 30.41 17.89 -6.52
C PRO A 322 29.91 16.44 -6.40
N SER A 323 30.06 15.80 -5.24
CA SER A 323 29.63 14.42 -4.96
C SER A 323 28.78 14.31 -3.69
N ALA A 324 28.00 13.23 -3.58
CA ALA A 324 27.38 12.82 -2.34
C ALA A 324 28.43 12.58 -1.22
N VAL A 325 28.01 12.70 0.04
CA VAL A 325 28.92 12.57 1.20
C VAL A 325 29.28 11.11 1.46
N SER A 326 28.30 10.19 1.45
CA SER A 326 28.52 8.74 1.55
C SER A 326 27.25 7.97 1.15
N GLU A 327 27.28 6.63 1.13
CA GLU A 327 26.06 5.82 0.98
C GLU A 327 25.06 6.02 2.12
N GLN A 328 25.53 6.43 3.31
CA GLN A 328 24.69 6.71 4.49
C GLN A 328 24.21 8.17 4.55
N HIS A 329 24.84 9.07 3.78
CA HIS A 329 24.46 10.47 3.57
C HIS A 329 24.41 10.74 2.05
N PRO A 330 23.35 10.28 1.35
CA PRO A 330 23.31 10.19 -0.11
C PRO A 330 23.14 11.53 -0.83
N THR A 331 22.89 12.61 -0.09
CA THR A 331 22.91 14.00 -0.58
C THR A 331 24.33 14.57 -0.54
N HIS A 332 24.53 15.68 -1.24
CA HIS A 332 25.82 16.35 -1.36
C HIS A 332 26.02 17.30 -0.18
N ALA A 333 27.24 17.50 0.31
CA ALA A 333 27.47 18.49 1.36
C ALA A 333 27.12 19.91 0.85
N LEU A 334 26.45 20.69 1.70
CA LEU A 334 26.19 22.11 1.47
C LEU A 334 27.22 22.95 2.22
N GLY A 335 27.53 24.14 1.69
CA GLY A 335 28.33 25.14 2.40
C GLY A 335 27.53 25.89 3.46
N GLU A 336 28.03 27.06 3.84
CA GLU A 336 27.32 28.01 4.71
C GLU A 336 26.04 28.53 4.02
N GLN A 337 25.04 28.94 4.81
CA GLN A 337 23.98 29.80 4.30
C GLN A 337 24.52 31.19 3.92
N GLN A 338 23.81 31.89 3.05
CA GLN A 338 24.17 33.24 2.65
C GLN A 338 24.12 34.17 3.88
N ALA A 339 25.30 34.67 4.29
CA ALA A 339 25.43 35.77 5.24
C ALA A 339 24.77 37.04 4.64
N LEU A 340 23.73 37.54 5.31
CA LEU A 340 22.98 38.73 4.92
C LEU A 340 23.22 39.92 5.86
N GLY A 341 24.04 39.76 6.91
CA GLY A 341 24.08 40.62 8.08
C GLY A 341 22.93 40.33 9.05
N ASP A 342 22.86 41.06 10.16
CA ASP A 342 21.73 41.03 11.07
C ASP A 342 20.42 41.40 10.34
N LEU A 343 19.34 40.65 10.59
CA LEU A 343 18.01 40.98 10.06
C LEU A 343 17.25 41.85 11.07
N ARG A 344 16.58 42.88 10.57
CA ARG A 344 15.77 43.83 11.34
C ARG A 344 14.32 43.65 10.94
N LEU A 345 13.46 43.26 11.88
CA LEU A 345 12.02 43.27 11.66
C LEU A 345 11.47 44.63 12.11
N GLU A 346 10.93 45.39 11.16
CA GLU A 346 10.38 46.72 11.37
C GLU A 346 8.88 46.76 11.00
N ASP A 347 8.15 47.74 11.55
CA ASP A 347 6.76 48.00 11.19
C ASP A 347 6.60 49.10 10.12
N GLY A 348 5.36 49.41 9.74
CA GLY A 348 5.04 50.39 8.70
C GLY A 348 5.41 51.84 9.03
N ALA A 349 5.91 52.12 10.24
CA ALA A 349 6.48 53.40 10.64
C ALA A 349 8.02 53.39 10.74
N GLY A 350 8.68 52.27 10.41
CA GLY A 350 10.13 52.08 10.58
C GLY A 350 10.53 51.82 12.03
N ARG A 351 9.60 51.34 12.87
CA ARG A 351 9.88 51.00 14.27
C ARG A 351 10.46 49.59 14.35
N LEU A 352 11.62 49.42 14.98
CA LEU A 352 12.22 48.11 15.19
C LEU A 352 11.38 47.28 16.18
N ILE A 353 10.81 46.19 15.69
CA ILE A 353 10.00 45.24 16.47
C ILE A 353 10.86 44.10 17.01
N ALA A 354 11.79 43.60 16.20
CA ALA A 354 12.76 42.58 16.62
C ALA A 354 14.08 42.68 15.84
N HIS A 355 15.16 42.22 16.48
CA HIS A 355 16.48 42.04 15.89
C HIS A 355 16.79 40.54 15.86
N ILE A 356 17.27 40.04 14.72
CA ILE A 356 17.66 38.65 14.51
C ILE A 356 19.16 38.64 14.17
N PRO A 357 20.04 38.27 15.12
CA PRO A 357 21.47 38.24 14.89
C PRO A 357 21.87 37.30 13.74
N GLU A 358 22.89 37.67 12.97
CA GLU A 358 23.40 36.83 11.86
C GLU A 358 23.73 35.40 12.31
N ALA A 359 24.46 35.27 13.42
CA ALA A 359 24.84 33.97 13.98
C ALA A 359 23.64 33.09 14.41
N LEU A 360 22.44 33.66 14.61
CA LEU A 360 21.25 32.89 14.99
C LEU A 360 20.64 32.16 13.79
N TYR A 361 20.49 32.81 12.63
CA TYR A 361 19.94 32.14 11.44
C TYR A 361 20.98 31.25 10.75
N LEU A 362 22.28 31.54 10.87
CA LEU A 362 23.34 30.67 10.35
C LEU A 362 23.47 29.33 11.10
N ASP A 363 23.03 29.22 12.37
CA ASP A 363 22.88 27.94 13.10
C ASP A 363 21.67 27.10 12.62
N TYR A 364 21.33 27.20 11.33
CA TYR A 364 20.16 26.63 10.69
C TYR A 364 19.93 25.15 11.02
N TRP A 365 20.98 24.35 11.10
CA TRP A 365 20.88 22.91 11.36
C TRP A 365 20.42 22.53 12.78
N ARG A 366 20.39 23.49 13.71
CA ARG A 366 19.90 23.27 15.09
C ARG A 366 18.39 23.40 15.21
N HIS A 367 17.79 24.30 14.44
CA HIS A 367 16.39 24.75 14.59
C HIS A 367 15.58 24.76 13.28
N HIS A 368 16.22 24.39 12.16
CA HIS A 368 15.66 24.21 10.82
C HIS A 368 14.92 25.43 10.27
N GLY A 369 15.39 26.62 10.64
CA GLY A 369 14.83 27.91 10.22
C GLY A 369 13.66 28.41 11.10
N VAL A 370 13.26 27.70 12.14
CA VAL A 370 12.31 28.20 13.15
C VAL A 370 13.11 28.88 14.26
N VAL A 371 12.91 30.18 14.50
CA VAL A 371 13.63 30.92 15.56
C VAL A 371 12.67 31.76 16.39
N ASP A 372 12.99 31.95 17.67
CA ASP A 372 12.32 32.92 18.53
C ASP A 372 13.34 33.98 18.98
N VAL A 373 12.96 35.26 18.95
CA VAL A 373 13.78 36.39 19.41
C VAL A 373 12.99 37.31 20.34
N PRO A 374 13.63 38.00 21.31
CA PRO A 374 12.93 38.92 22.21
C PRO A 374 12.26 40.08 21.46
N LEU A 375 11.03 40.40 21.85
CA LEU A 375 10.30 41.56 21.33
C LEU A 375 10.94 42.84 21.87
N GLN A 376 11.37 43.73 20.98
CA GLN A 376 11.97 45.01 21.36
C GLN A 376 10.90 46.06 21.71
N ASP A 377 9.73 45.99 21.08
CA ASP A 377 8.64 46.94 21.31
C ASP A 377 7.25 46.30 21.14
N THR A 378 6.30 46.67 22.00
CA THR A 378 5.04 45.94 22.23
C THR A 378 3.91 46.30 21.27
N ALA A 379 4.10 47.30 20.41
CA ALA A 379 3.06 47.81 19.51
C ALA A 379 3.57 47.95 18.07
N ALA A 380 3.60 46.83 17.34
CA ALA A 380 3.85 46.78 15.89
C ALA A 380 2.62 47.29 15.13
N ALA A 381 2.75 48.43 14.43
CA ALA A 381 1.65 49.11 13.75
C ALA A 381 1.77 49.02 12.22
N GLY A 382 0.70 48.58 11.56
CA GLY A 382 0.65 48.47 10.10
C GLY A 382 1.28 47.18 9.56
N ALA A 383 1.85 47.24 8.36
CA ALA A 383 2.56 46.13 7.73
C ALA A 383 3.89 45.85 8.43
N LEU A 384 4.43 44.64 8.26
CA LEU A 384 5.80 44.30 8.64
C LEU A 384 6.74 44.32 7.43
N ARG A 385 8.01 44.62 7.71
CA ARG A 385 9.11 44.54 6.76
C ARG A 385 10.32 43.88 7.46
N LEU A 386 11.03 43.01 6.75
CA LEU A 386 12.26 42.39 7.25
C LEU A 386 13.41 42.84 6.35
N ASP A 387 14.44 43.44 6.94
CA ASP A 387 15.53 44.09 6.21
C ASP A 387 16.91 43.65 6.68
N SER A 388 17.86 43.66 5.74
CA SER A 388 19.29 43.70 6.02
C SER A 388 20.02 44.51 4.94
N ALA A 389 21.35 44.51 4.95
CA ALA A 389 22.14 45.11 3.87
C ALA A 389 22.02 44.38 2.52
N LEU A 390 21.50 43.14 2.49
CA LEU A 390 21.53 42.25 1.32
C LEU A 390 20.19 41.54 1.02
N GLY A 391 19.23 41.53 1.95
CA GLY A 391 17.89 40.95 1.76
C GLY A 391 16.79 41.89 2.24
N GLN A 392 15.62 41.84 1.58
CA GLN A 392 14.43 42.59 1.95
C GLN A 392 13.20 41.69 1.73
N TRP A 393 12.27 41.69 2.69
CA TRP A 393 10.96 41.08 2.55
C TRP A 393 9.88 42.05 3.00
N GLU A 394 8.76 42.06 2.28
CA GLU A 394 7.59 42.90 2.56
C GLU A 394 6.39 42.00 2.89
N GLU A 395 5.59 42.38 3.90
CA GLU A 395 4.38 41.62 4.25
C GLU A 395 3.32 41.68 3.14
N ALA A 396 2.75 40.53 2.78
CA ALA A 396 1.53 40.45 1.99
C ALA A 396 0.33 40.90 2.83
N ASP A 397 -0.39 41.92 2.35
CA ASP A 397 -1.60 42.43 3.00
C ASP A 397 -2.65 41.32 3.08
N TRP A 398 -2.87 40.56 2.00
CA TRP A 398 -3.80 39.43 2.00
C TRP A 398 -3.14 38.08 1.72
N VAL A 399 -3.49 37.10 2.56
CA VAL A 399 -3.17 35.68 2.35
C VAL A 399 -4.48 34.92 2.11
N LEU A 400 -4.63 34.37 0.92
CA LEU A 400 -5.82 33.64 0.46
C LEU A 400 -5.45 32.17 0.22
N GLN A 401 -5.98 31.26 1.03
CA GLN A 401 -5.56 29.84 1.02
C GLN A 401 -6.74 28.89 1.20
N SER A 402 -6.53 27.61 0.92
CA SER A 402 -7.44 26.51 1.25
C SER A 402 -6.64 25.30 1.66
N ASP A 403 -7.20 24.41 2.49
CA ASP A 403 -6.60 23.10 2.77
C ASP A 403 -6.51 22.22 1.50
N SER A 404 -7.40 22.43 0.52
CA SER A 404 -7.33 21.79 -0.79
C SER A 404 -6.46 22.59 -1.75
N ASN A 405 -5.14 22.36 -1.77
CA ASN A 405 -4.23 23.06 -2.71
C ASN A 405 -4.23 22.49 -4.14
N GLN A 406 -4.76 21.28 -4.33
CA GLN A 406 -4.77 20.56 -5.61
C GLN A 406 -6.08 19.77 -5.74
N LEU A 407 -6.76 19.86 -6.88
CA LEU A 407 -8.07 19.25 -7.13
C LEU A 407 -8.08 18.31 -8.33
N TYR A 408 -8.97 17.31 -8.29
CA TYR A 408 -9.29 16.41 -9.39
C TYR A 408 -10.81 16.43 -9.63
N LEU A 409 -11.24 16.85 -10.81
CA LEU A 409 -12.65 17.01 -11.18
C LEU A 409 -12.99 16.09 -12.36
N GLU A 410 -14.16 15.46 -12.34
CA GLU A 410 -14.67 14.74 -13.52
C GLU A 410 -15.13 15.74 -14.60
N ALA A 411 -15.04 15.35 -15.87
CA ALA A 411 -15.65 16.10 -16.97
C ALA A 411 -17.19 16.11 -16.82
N PRO A 412 -17.91 17.14 -17.32
CA PRO A 412 -19.37 17.16 -17.30
C PRO A 412 -19.95 16.08 -18.23
N ASN A 413 -20.92 15.30 -17.75
CA ASN A 413 -21.61 14.31 -18.57
C ASN A 413 -22.67 15.03 -19.42
N ARG A 414 -22.27 15.40 -20.64
CA ARG A 414 -23.08 16.20 -21.56
C ARG A 414 -24.35 15.47 -21.99
N ASP A 415 -24.27 14.16 -22.23
CA ASP A 415 -25.39 13.33 -22.68
C ASP A 415 -26.51 13.21 -21.62
N LYS A 416 -26.14 13.25 -20.33
CA LYS A 416 -27.09 13.20 -19.19
C LYS A 416 -27.37 14.58 -18.58
N GLY A 417 -26.70 15.63 -19.05
CA GLY A 417 -26.81 16.98 -18.49
C GLY A 417 -26.29 17.14 -17.05
N LEU A 418 -25.27 16.36 -16.64
CA LEU A 418 -24.78 16.33 -15.26
C LEU A 418 -23.39 16.97 -15.11
N ASP A 419 -23.28 17.91 -14.17
CA ASP A 419 -22.02 18.49 -13.70
C ASP A 419 -21.52 17.78 -12.43
N TYR A 420 -20.19 17.74 -12.24
CA TYR A 420 -19.53 17.12 -11.07
C TYR A 420 -18.71 18.15 -10.27
N PRO A 421 -19.36 19.11 -9.58
CA PRO A 421 -18.67 20.14 -8.81
C PRO A 421 -18.09 19.60 -7.50
N GLN A 422 -17.01 20.24 -7.04
CA GLN A 422 -16.50 20.12 -5.67
C GLN A 422 -16.52 21.49 -5.00
N THR A 423 -16.80 21.54 -3.70
CA THR A 423 -16.74 22.77 -2.90
C THR A 423 -15.52 22.73 -2.01
N ILE A 424 -14.72 23.79 -2.03
CA ILE A 424 -13.58 23.99 -1.12
C ILE A 424 -13.82 25.23 -0.27
N THR A 425 -13.45 25.20 1.00
CA THR A 425 -13.43 26.42 1.82
C THR A 425 -12.12 27.17 1.62
N LEU A 426 -12.22 28.45 1.26
CA LEU A 426 -11.12 29.42 1.27
C LEU A 426 -11.07 30.09 2.65
N GLN A 427 -9.87 30.24 3.23
CA GLN A 427 -9.58 31.14 4.35
C GLN A 427 -8.90 32.40 3.81
N SER A 428 -9.36 33.56 4.28
CA SER A 428 -8.80 34.88 4.01
C SER A 428 -8.20 35.47 5.28
N ARG A 429 -6.94 35.89 5.22
CA ARG A 429 -6.27 36.62 6.32
C ARG A 429 -5.72 37.95 5.84
N PHE A 430 -6.02 39.03 6.57
CA PHE A 430 -5.37 40.32 6.43
C PHE A 430 -4.23 40.43 7.43
N ARG A 431 -2.98 40.59 6.97
CA ARG A 431 -1.77 40.70 7.81
C ARG A 431 -1.73 39.67 8.95
N GLY A 432 -2.00 38.41 8.59
CA GLY A 432 -2.06 37.25 9.48
C GLY A 432 -3.31 37.08 10.34
N ALA A 433 -4.20 38.08 10.44
CA ALA A 433 -5.48 37.99 11.16
C ALA A 433 -6.63 37.53 10.23
N LEU A 434 -7.56 36.72 10.74
CA LEU A 434 -8.73 36.25 9.98
C LEU A 434 -9.67 37.43 9.67
N ALA A 435 -9.98 37.66 8.38
CA ALA A 435 -10.78 38.82 7.95
C ALA A 435 -11.44 38.56 6.58
N ASP A 436 -12.62 39.16 6.34
CA ASP A 436 -13.29 39.09 5.05
C ASP A 436 -12.57 39.92 3.98
N HIS A 437 -12.09 39.27 2.92
CA HIS A 437 -11.40 39.94 1.82
C HIS A 437 -12.41 40.77 0.97
N PRO A 438 -12.26 42.11 0.86
CA PRO A 438 -13.32 43.02 0.43
C PRO A 438 -13.76 42.87 -1.04
N ALA A 439 -12.94 42.24 -1.87
CA ALA A 439 -13.24 41.95 -3.28
C ALA A 439 -12.73 40.56 -3.69
N LEU A 440 -13.12 39.51 -2.95
CA LEU A 440 -12.63 38.15 -3.21
C LEU A 440 -13.15 37.61 -4.55
N ALA A 441 -12.29 37.63 -5.57
CA ALA A 441 -12.62 37.22 -6.93
C ALA A 441 -11.67 36.13 -7.47
N PRO A 442 -11.89 34.85 -7.09
CA PRO A 442 -11.18 33.70 -7.66
C PRO A 442 -11.36 33.63 -9.17
N ARG A 443 -10.26 33.41 -9.90
CA ARG A 443 -10.24 33.38 -11.38
C ARG A 443 -9.49 32.15 -11.86
N ALA A 444 -9.96 31.47 -12.90
CA ALA A 444 -9.21 30.37 -13.49
C ALA A 444 -8.12 30.89 -14.45
N GLU A 445 -6.94 30.25 -14.49
CA GLU A 445 -5.95 30.48 -15.56
C GLU A 445 -6.55 30.13 -16.95
N ASP A 446 -7.47 29.18 -16.98
CA ASP A 446 -8.28 28.83 -18.16
C ASP A 446 -9.78 28.90 -17.82
N GLY A 447 -10.39 30.06 -18.12
CA GLY A 447 -11.82 30.32 -17.90
C GLY A 447 -12.78 29.52 -18.78
N GLN A 448 -12.29 28.71 -19.73
CA GLN A 448 -13.10 27.73 -20.47
C GLN A 448 -12.99 26.32 -19.86
N MET A 449 -12.02 26.09 -18.97
CA MET A 449 -11.80 24.79 -18.32
C MET A 449 -12.61 24.63 -17.04
N LEU A 450 -12.85 25.73 -16.30
CA LEU A 450 -13.58 25.75 -15.02
C LEU A 450 -14.71 26.77 -15.01
N ALA A 451 -15.80 26.44 -14.32
CA ALA A 451 -16.74 27.42 -13.78
C ALA A 451 -16.55 27.52 -12.26
N LEU A 452 -16.57 28.74 -11.73
CA LEU A 452 -16.31 29.09 -10.34
C LEU A 452 -17.52 29.84 -9.77
N ASP A 453 -18.00 29.42 -8.62
CA ASP A 453 -19.16 29.99 -7.91
C ASP A 453 -18.79 30.16 -6.43
N LEU A 454 -18.78 31.40 -5.93
CA LEU A 454 -18.29 31.76 -4.59
C LEU A 454 -19.46 32.10 -3.66
N GLN A 455 -19.51 31.42 -2.52
CA GLN A 455 -20.61 31.51 -1.56
C GLN A 455 -20.07 31.85 -0.16
N ALA A 456 -20.92 32.42 0.71
CA ALA A 456 -20.56 32.68 2.10
C ALA A 456 -20.41 31.36 2.89
N SER A 457 -19.31 31.17 3.62
CA SER A 457 -19.10 29.92 4.35
C SER A 457 -19.82 29.91 5.70
N VAL A 458 -20.31 28.72 6.08
CA VAL A 458 -20.89 28.48 7.42
C VAL A 458 -19.89 28.65 8.57
N ARG A 459 -18.58 28.75 8.26
CA ARG A 459 -17.52 29.05 9.24
C ARG A 459 -17.46 30.52 9.69
N GLY A 460 -18.21 31.42 9.04
CA GLY A 460 -18.28 32.84 9.40
C GLY A 460 -17.14 33.70 8.80
N PRO A 461 -16.87 34.89 9.36
CA PRO A 461 -15.95 35.88 8.80
C PRO A 461 -14.55 35.33 8.48
N GLY A 462 -14.01 35.75 7.34
CA GLY A 462 -12.74 35.28 6.80
C GLY A 462 -12.79 33.90 6.14
N TYR A 463 -13.99 33.31 5.98
CA TYR A 463 -14.17 32.07 5.24
C TYR A 463 -15.22 32.21 4.12
N ALA A 464 -14.91 31.70 2.94
CA ALA A 464 -15.83 31.64 1.80
C ALA A 464 -15.74 30.28 1.10
N ASP A 465 -16.88 29.70 0.73
CA ASP A 465 -16.95 28.39 0.10
C ASP A 465 -16.99 28.55 -1.43
N LEU A 466 -15.95 28.06 -2.11
CA LEU A 466 -15.79 28.12 -3.56
C LEU A 466 -16.19 26.78 -4.18
N ARG A 467 -17.29 26.78 -4.93
CA ARG A 467 -17.77 25.67 -5.74
C ARG A 467 -17.07 25.71 -7.12
N VAL A 468 -16.28 24.69 -7.39
CA VAL A 468 -15.48 24.52 -8.60
C VAL A 468 -16.09 23.43 -9.48
N THR A 469 -16.36 23.74 -10.75
CA THR A 469 -16.99 22.80 -11.71
C THR A 469 -16.13 22.65 -12.96
N GLY A 470 -15.80 21.41 -13.35
CA GLY A 470 -15.10 21.13 -14.61
C GLY A 470 -15.99 21.42 -15.83
N ARG A 471 -15.41 22.00 -16.89
CA ARG A 471 -16.09 22.32 -18.16
C ARG A 471 -15.43 21.71 -19.40
N ARG A 472 -14.11 21.59 -19.37
CA ARG A 472 -13.27 20.95 -20.41
C ARG A 472 -12.15 20.15 -19.74
N PRO A 473 -11.77 18.96 -20.22
CA PRO A 473 -10.61 18.22 -19.71
C PRO A 473 -9.28 18.97 -19.85
N GLY A 474 -8.33 18.70 -18.95
CA GLY A 474 -6.99 19.27 -18.94
C GLY A 474 -6.48 19.62 -17.54
N ALA A 475 -5.34 20.31 -17.46
CA ALA A 475 -4.80 20.85 -16.21
C ALA A 475 -4.74 22.38 -16.27
N THR A 476 -5.16 23.04 -15.19
CA THR A 476 -5.15 24.49 -15.01
C THR A 476 -4.92 24.83 -13.54
N ARG A 477 -5.08 26.11 -13.16
CA ARG A 477 -5.11 26.55 -11.76
C ARG A 477 -6.26 27.54 -11.53
N ILE A 478 -6.74 27.58 -10.29
CA ILE A 478 -7.46 28.73 -9.75
C ILE A 478 -6.42 29.69 -9.18
N VAL A 479 -6.58 30.97 -9.51
CA VAL A 479 -5.79 32.10 -9.07
C VAL A 479 -6.59 32.83 -7.99
N LEU A 480 -5.95 33.06 -6.84
CA LEU A 480 -6.47 33.84 -5.72
C LEU A 480 -5.59 35.08 -5.54
N GLY A 481 -6.19 36.26 -5.41
CA GLY A 481 -5.46 37.52 -5.29
C GLY A 481 -4.80 37.97 -6.59
N ASP A 482 -4.01 39.04 -6.51
CA ASP A 482 -3.31 39.68 -7.62
C ASP A 482 -1.90 40.16 -7.19
N GLY A 483 -1.09 40.62 -8.13
CA GLY A 483 0.27 41.10 -7.85
C GLY A 483 1.18 40.00 -7.30
N LEU A 484 2.00 40.36 -6.29
CA LEU A 484 2.92 39.45 -5.60
C LEU A 484 2.21 38.51 -4.61
N GLU A 485 1.03 38.89 -4.10
CA GLU A 485 0.27 38.12 -3.11
C GLU A 485 -0.42 36.89 -3.72
N ARG A 486 -0.41 36.78 -5.05
CA ARG A 486 -1.11 35.77 -5.84
C ARG A 486 -0.82 34.34 -5.38
N GLN A 487 -1.88 33.63 -4.99
CA GLN A 487 -1.85 32.21 -4.64
C GLN A 487 -2.51 31.36 -5.73
N HIS A 488 -2.16 30.08 -5.77
CA HIS A 488 -2.55 29.16 -6.83
C HIS A 488 -3.02 27.82 -6.26
N ILE A 489 -4.23 27.39 -6.63
CA ILE A 489 -4.76 26.04 -6.38
C ILE A 489 -4.74 25.29 -7.72
N GLY A 490 -4.04 24.16 -7.80
CA GLY A 490 -4.00 23.35 -9.02
C GLY A 490 -5.29 22.58 -9.26
N VAL A 491 -5.71 22.43 -10.51
CA VAL A 491 -6.94 21.71 -10.87
C VAL A 491 -6.72 20.85 -12.12
N ARG A 492 -6.94 19.54 -11.98
CA ARG A 492 -6.96 18.57 -13.07
C ARG A 492 -8.41 18.18 -13.37
N VAL A 493 -8.93 18.63 -14.51
CA VAL A 493 -10.20 18.10 -15.06
C VAL A 493 -9.86 16.87 -15.90
N LEU A 494 -10.50 15.75 -15.59
CA LEU A 494 -10.24 14.45 -16.21
C LEU A 494 -10.85 14.36 -17.62
N PRO A 495 -10.47 13.36 -18.44
CA PRO A 495 -11.05 13.17 -19.78
C PRO A 495 -12.57 12.91 -19.76
N ASP A 496 -13.23 13.27 -20.87
CA ASP A 496 -14.66 13.05 -21.09
C ASP A 496 -14.92 11.62 -21.59
N ASP A 497 -14.90 10.68 -20.63
CA ASP A 497 -15.03 9.24 -20.86
C ASP A 497 -16.47 8.73 -20.69
N TRP A 498 -17.47 9.61 -20.57
CA TRP A 498 -18.83 9.22 -20.18
C TRP A 498 -19.52 8.26 -21.16
N HIS A 499 -19.09 8.23 -22.42
CA HIS A 499 -19.52 7.25 -23.42
C HIS A 499 -19.17 5.79 -23.01
N LEU A 500 -18.09 5.57 -22.25
CA LEU A 500 -17.68 4.25 -21.75
C LEU A 500 -18.56 3.76 -20.59
N ASP A 501 -19.24 4.66 -19.88
CA ASP A 501 -20.16 4.32 -18.78
C ASP A 501 -21.35 3.47 -19.27
N GLY A 502 -21.79 3.70 -20.52
CA GLY A 502 -22.91 2.98 -21.13
C GLY A 502 -22.59 1.58 -21.68
N VAL A 503 -21.32 1.19 -21.79
CA VAL A 503 -20.92 -0.09 -22.40
C VAL A 503 -21.38 -1.28 -21.53
N PRO A 504 -22.12 -2.27 -22.06
CA PRO A 504 -22.56 -3.44 -21.29
C PRO A 504 -21.40 -4.27 -20.75
N ALA A 505 -21.57 -4.91 -19.59
CA ALA A 505 -20.45 -5.55 -18.88
C ALA A 505 -19.86 -6.74 -19.64
N GLU A 506 -20.70 -7.47 -20.37
CA GLU A 506 -20.36 -8.56 -21.27
C GLU A 506 -19.53 -8.15 -22.50
N GLN A 507 -19.37 -6.84 -22.74
CA GLN A 507 -18.52 -6.28 -23.81
C GLN A 507 -17.20 -5.70 -23.28
N VAL A 508 -16.99 -5.65 -21.96
CA VAL A 508 -15.77 -5.11 -21.34
C VAL A 508 -14.78 -6.23 -21.06
N ASP A 509 -14.32 -6.87 -22.14
CA ASP A 509 -13.25 -7.87 -22.09
C ASP A 509 -11.86 -7.24 -21.91
N TYR A 510 -10.83 -8.09 -21.86
CA TYR A 510 -9.45 -7.65 -21.75
C TYR A 510 -9.02 -6.71 -22.90
N ALA A 511 -9.37 -7.03 -24.15
CA ALA A 511 -8.96 -6.23 -25.31
C ALA A 511 -9.65 -4.85 -25.30
N PHE A 512 -10.91 -4.79 -24.88
CA PHE A 512 -11.63 -3.55 -24.64
C PHE A 512 -10.96 -2.71 -23.54
N LEU A 513 -10.71 -3.31 -22.37
CA LEU A 513 -10.13 -2.61 -21.22
C LEU A 513 -8.68 -2.17 -21.49
N TYR A 514 -7.90 -2.96 -22.22
CA TYR A 514 -6.55 -2.60 -22.64
C TYR A 514 -6.55 -1.40 -23.59
N ARG A 515 -7.38 -1.47 -24.65
CA ARG A 515 -7.51 -0.39 -25.65
C ARG A 515 -8.00 0.92 -25.05
N HIS A 516 -9.02 0.88 -24.19
CA HIS A 516 -9.71 2.09 -23.71
C HIS A 516 -9.16 2.64 -22.39
N VAL A 517 -8.33 1.89 -21.65
CA VAL A 517 -7.79 2.34 -20.35
C VAL A 517 -6.31 2.04 -20.19
N MET A 518 -5.90 0.77 -20.27
CA MET A 518 -4.60 0.34 -19.75
C MET A 518 -3.41 0.80 -20.60
N SER A 519 -3.56 0.77 -21.93
CA SER A 519 -2.49 1.07 -22.90
C SER A 519 -1.85 2.45 -22.68
N TYR A 520 -2.65 3.48 -22.36
CA TYR A 520 -2.13 4.80 -21.97
C TYR A 520 -1.18 4.72 -20.77
N TYR A 521 -1.58 4.00 -19.72
CA TYR A 521 -0.78 3.86 -18.50
C TYR A 521 0.46 2.99 -18.71
N GLU A 522 0.38 1.94 -19.54
CA GLU A 522 1.53 1.12 -19.93
C GLU A 522 2.59 1.94 -20.70
N LEU A 523 2.15 2.87 -21.54
CA LEU A 523 3.03 3.76 -22.30
C LEU A 523 3.72 4.82 -21.40
N ILE A 524 2.98 5.47 -20.49
CA ILE A 524 3.56 6.56 -19.66
C ILE A 524 4.17 6.11 -18.32
N TYR A 525 3.90 4.88 -17.87
CA TYR A 525 4.44 4.29 -16.64
C TYR A 525 5.18 2.96 -16.93
N PRO A 526 6.35 3.00 -17.61
CA PRO A 526 7.13 1.81 -17.98
C PRO A 526 7.54 0.91 -16.80
N PHE A 527 7.47 1.41 -15.56
CA PHE A 527 7.69 0.60 -14.37
C PHE A 527 6.65 -0.54 -14.20
N MET A 528 5.48 -0.48 -14.84
CA MET A 528 4.45 -1.52 -14.72
C MET A 528 5.00 -2.88 -15.20
N ALA A 529 5.48 -2.95 -16.44
CA ALA A 529 6.13 -4.14 -17.00
C ALA A 529 7.34 -4.65 -16.19
N ASP A 530 8.13 -3.73 -15.63
CA ASP A 530 9.43 -4.00 -14.99
C ASP A 530 9.36 -4.26 -13.47
N LYS A 531 8.31 -3.81 -12.78
CA LYS A 531 8.23 -3.82 -11.30
C LYS A 531 6.87 -4.23 -10.72
N VAL A 532 5.85 -4.50 -11.54
CA VAL A 532 4.53 -4.99 -11.10
C VAL A 532 4.11 -6.17 -11.98
N PHE A 533 3.46 -5.90 -13.10
CA PHE A 533 3.28 -6.75 -14.27
C PHE A 533 2.88 -5.84 -15.45
N SER A 534 3.18 -6.23 -16.69
CA SER A 534 2.75 -5.45 -17.85
C SER A 534 1.24 -5.53 -17.97
N LEU A 535 0.58 -4.40 -18.19
CA LEU A 535 -0.85 -4.40 -18.49
C LEU A 535 -1.15 -4.99 -19.88
N ALA A 536 -0.12 -5.26 -20.70
CA ALA A 536 -0.25 -6.03 -21.94
C ALA A 536 -0.34 -7.56 -21.72
N ASP A 537 -0.07 -8.05 -20.50
CA ASP A 537 -0.17 -9.47 -20.14
C ASP A 537 -1.62 -9.85 -19.80
N GLN A 538 -2.41 -10.28 -20.80
CA GLN A 538 -3.82 -10.69 -20.61
C GLN A 538 -4.03 -11.67 -19.44
N CYS A 539 -3.25 -12.74 -19.38
CA CYS A 539 -3.39 -13.79 -18.37
C CYS A 539 -3.18 -13.27 -16.93
N LYS A 540 -2.30 -12.27 -16.74
CA LYS A 540 -2.08 -11.60 -15.45
C LYS A 540 -3.22 -10.64 -15.15
N CYS A 541 -3.70 -9.90 -16.14
CA CYS A 541 -4.84 -9.00 -16.03
C CYS A 541 -6.14 -9.73 -15.64
N GLU A 542 -6.37 -10.94 -16.16
CA GLU A 542 -7.50 -11.79 -15.77
C GLU A 542 -7.31 -12.32 -14.34
N THR A 543 -6.13 -12.88 -14.04
CA THR A 543 -5.79 -13.45 -12.72
C THR A 543 -5.89 -12.43 -11.58
N TYR A 544 -5.47 -11.17 -11.82
CA TYR A 544 -5.48 -10.09 -10.83
C TYR A 544 -6.63 -9.09 -11.00
N SER A 545 -7.61 -9.36 -11.86
CA SER A 545 -8.78 -8.52 -12.13
C SER A 545 -9.45 -7.93 -10.87
N ARG A 546 -9.59 -8.74 -9.81
CA ARG A 546 -10.17 -8.33 -8.51
C ARG A 546 -9.32 -7.28 -7.78
N LEU A 547 -8.00 -7.48 -7.75
CA LEU A 547 -7.02 -6.53 -7.21
C LEU A 547 -7.00 -5.24 -8.03
N MET A 548 -7.02 -5.35 -9.37
CA MET A 548 -6.99 -4.21 -10.27
C MET A 548 -8.21 -3.30 -10.07
N TRP A 549 -9.41 -3.87 -9.92
CA TRP A 549 -10.60 -3.11 -9.54
C TRP A 549 -10.50 -2.46 -8.15
N GLN A 550 -10.02 -3.18 -7.12
CA GLN A 550 -9.82 -2.61 -5.78
C GLN A 550 -8.84 -1.44 -5.76
N MET A 551 -7.76 -1.52 -6.55
CA MET A 551 -6.75 -0.46 -6.66
C MET A 551 -7.23 0.73 -7.48
N CYS A 552 -8.17 0.54 -8.43
CA CYS A 552 -8.72 1.60 -9.29
C CYS A 552 -10.06 2.20 -8.80
N ASP A 553 -10.64 1.67 -7.71
CA ASP A 553 -11.92 2.16 -7.14
C ASP A 553 -11.85 3.65 -6.78
N PRO A 554 -12.72 4.51 -7.34
CA PRO A 554 -12.79 5.93 -6.98
C PRO A 554 -12.96 6.21 -5.47
N GLN A 555 -13.47 5.27 -4.67
CA GLN A 555 -13.53 5.39 -3.20
C GLN A 555 -12.15 5.38 -2.54
N ASN A 556 -11.14 4.78 -3.20
CA ASN A 556 -9.77 4.66 -2.71
C ASN A 556 -8.82 5.75 -3.26
N ARG A 557 -9.35 6.76 -3.95
CA ARG A 557 -8.56 7.77 -4.71
C ARG A 557 -7.54 8.54 -3.86
N ASP A 558 -7.85 8.76 -2.59
CA ASP A 558 -6.99 9.40 -1.59
C ASP A 558 -5.94 8.45 -1.00
N LYS A 559 -6.12 7.13 -1.09
CA LYS A 559 -5.21 6.14 -0.51
C LYS A 559 -3.92 6.03 -1.30
N SER A 560 -2.81 5.76 -0.62
CA SER A 560 -1.46 5.67 -1.23
C SER A 560 -1.27 4.49 -2.19
N TYR A 561 -2.20 3.52 -2.19
CA TYR A 561 -2.21 2.38 -3.10
C TYR A 561 -3.08 2.58 -4.36
N TYR A 562 -3.74 3.73 -4.52
CA TYR A 562 -4.59 3.98 -5.69
C TYR A 562 -3.82 3.87 -7.01
N MET A 563 -4.44 3.25 -8.00
CA MET A 563 -3.95 3.14 -9.37
C MET A 563 -4.90 3.83 -10.37
N PRO A 564 -4.37 4.59 -11.34
CA PRO A 564 -2.98 5.01 -11.51
C PRO A 564 -2.55 5.92 -10.35
N SER A 565 -1.28 5.86 -9.93
CA SER A 565 -0.81 6.66 -8.79
C SER A 565 -1.01 8.18 -9.01
N THR A 566 -1.05 8.67 -10.24
CA THR A 566 -1.39 10.06 -10.60
C THR A 566 -2.86 10.47 -10.43
N ARG A 567 -3.76 9.56 -10.02
CA ARG A 567 -5.20 9.84 -9.84
C ARG A 567 -5.88 10.40 -11.09
N GLU A 568 -5.31 10.18 -12.28
CA GLU A 568 -5.79 10.69 -13.56
C GLU A 568 -6.74 9.73 -14.31
N LEU A 569 -7.30 8.75 -13.60
CA LEU A 569 -8.37 7.87 -14.09
C LEU A 569 -9.73 8.54 -13.83
N SER A 570 -10.56 8.60 -14.86
CA SER A 570 -11.93 9.11 -14.79
C SER A 570 -12.87 8.07 -14.18
N GLN A 571 -13.98 8.52 -13.60
CA GLN A 571 -14.97 7.63 -13.01
C GLN A 571 -15.54 6.59 -13.99
N PRO A 572 -15.82 6.91 -15.28
CA PRO A 572 -16.23 5.92 -16.27
C PRO A 572 -15.19 4.84 -16.52
N LYS A 573 -13.91 5.22 -16.74
CA LYS A 573 -12.82 4.25 -16.96
C LYS A 573 -12.60 3.37 -15.73
N ALA A 574 -12.71 3.91 -14.52
CA ALA A 574 -12.64 3.13 -13.29
C ALA A 574 -13.75 2.04 -13.22
N ARG A 575 -14.99 2.38 -13.58
CA ARG A 575 -16.13 1.43 -13.61
C ARG A 575 -15.93 0.29 -14.63
N LEU A 576 -15.09 0.46 -15.66
CA LEU A 576 -14.79 -0.63 -16.60
C LEU A 576 -14.08 -1.82 -15.92
N PHE A 577 -13.21 -1.58 -14.92
CA PHE A 577 -12.58 -2.66 -14.16
C PHE A 577 -13.60 -3.50 -13.37
N LEU A 578 -14.68 -2.90 -12.84
CA LEU A 578 -15.79 -3.63 -12.22
C LEU A 578 -16.58 -4.49 -13.22
N LYS A 579 -16.81 -3.96 -14.43
CA LYS A 579 -17.51 -4.67 -15.51
C LYS A 579 -16.71 -5.91 -15.95
N TYR A 580 -15.42 -5.73 -16.21
CA TYR A 580 -14.46 -6.80 -16.52
C TYR A 580 -14.39 -7.87 -15.42
N LEU A 581 -14.27 -7.46 -14.14
CA LEU A 581 -14.31 -8.39 -13.00
C LEU A 581 -15.61 -9.20 -12.94
N THR A 582 -16.75 -8.58 -13.27
CA THR A 582 -18.06 -9.24 -13.33
C THR A 582 -18.13 -10.28 -14.47
N GLN A 583 -17.43 -10.07 -15.58
CA GLN A 583 -17.30 -11.07 -16.66
C GLN A 583 -16.49 -12.30 -16.20
N VAL A 584 -15.44 -12.12 -15.38
CA VAL A 584 -14.51 -13.19 -14.97
C VAL A 584 -15.04 -14.11 -13.86
N GLU A 585 -15.70 -13.59 -12.82
CA GLU A 585 -15.96 -14.31 -11.55
C GLU A 585 -17.15 -15.31 -11.55
N THR A 586 -17.27 -16.17 -12.57
CA THR A 586 -18.61 -16.47 -13.12
C THR A 586 -19.09 -17.97 -13.12
N ALA A 587 -18.23 -19.03 -13.00
CA ALA A 587 -18.70 -20.45 -12.69
C ALA A 587 -17.97 -21.28 -11.56
N ALA A 588 -18.72 -22.10 -10.76
CA ALA A 588 -18.40 -23.39 -10.02
C ALA A 588 -18.91 -23.58 -8.55
N LYS A 589 -19.58 -24.71 -8.20
CA LYS A 589 -20.24 -25.13 -6.89
C LYS A 589 -20.30 -26.68 -6.67
N THR A 590 -20.69 -27.24 -5.48
CA THR A 590 -21.18 -28.60 -5.02
C THR A 590 -21.62 -28.77 -3.47
N GLY A 591 -22.02 -29.96 -2.90
CA GLY A 591 -22.33 -30.34 -1.44
C GLY A 591 -22.37 -31.89 -1.10
N MET A 592 -22.28 -32.57 0.10
CA MET A 592 -22.31 -32.41 1.62
C MET A 592 -21.61 -33.69 2.33
N ALA A 593 -21.55 -34.16 3.63
CA ALA A 593 -21.60 -33.76 5.10
C ALA A 593 -21.45 -34.97 6.19
N ALA A 594 -20.56 -34.90 7.25
CA ALA A 594 -20.47 -35.59 8.62
C ALA A 594 -19.62 -36.90 8.93
N ALA A 595 -18.98 -37.26 10.12
CA ALA A 595 -18.53 -36.67 11.46
C ALA A 595 -17.70 -37.66 12.45
N ARG A 596 -17.01 -37.20 13.57
CA ARG A 596 -16.28 -37.89 14.75
C ARG A 596 -14.72 -38.16 14.74
N GLY A 597 -13.85 -38.27 15.81
CA GLY A 597 -13.80 -38.64 17.30
C GLY A 597 -12.35 -38.51 18.01
N PRO A 598 -12.11 -38.19 19.33
CA PRO A 598 -10.83 -37.53 19.85
C PRO A 598 -9.67 -38.24 20.70
N ALA A 599 -8.50 -37.56 21.03
CA ALA A 599 -7.21 -38.09 21.68
C ALA A 599 -6.26 -37.10 22.54
N PRO A 600 -4.96 -37.40 22.97
CA PRO A 600 -4.15 -36.71 24.09
C PRO A 600 -2.85 -35.81 23.79
N ALA A 601 -1.70 -35.85 24.55
CA ALA A 601 -0.65 -34.76 24.79
C ALA A 601 0.91 -35.09 24.88
N ILE A 602 1.82 -34.09 25.08
CA ILE A 602 3.29 -33.97 24.66
C ILE A 602 4.36 -33.75 25.79
N SER A 603 5.67 -34.14 25.61
CA SER A 603 6.78 -33.89 26.58
C SER A 603 8.26 -33.57 26.13
N SER A 604 8.73 -33.74 24.88
CA SER A 604 10.17 -33.52 24.49
C SER A 604 10.41 -32.75 23.17
N LYS A 605 11.65 -32.37 22.79
CA LYS A 605 11.92 -31.71 21.47
C LYS A 605 11.58 -32.62 20.28
N GLY A 606 11.84 -33.92 20.39
CA GLY A 606 11.48 -34.87 19.33
C GLY A 606 9.97 -35.02 19.17
N GLU A 607 9.25 -35.01 20.29
CA GLU A 607 7.79 -34.97 20.29
C GLU A 607 7.26 -33.62 19.78
N LEU A 608 7.80 -32.48 20.22
CA LEU A 608 7.44 -31.15 19.71
C LEU A 608 7.61 -31.06 18.19
N VAL A 609 8.67 -31.63 17.61
CA VAL A 609 8.82 -31.73 16.15
C VAL A 609 7.75 -32.65 15.53
N ALA A 610 7.41 -33.77 16.16
CA ALA A 610 6.36 -34.67 15.67
C ALA A 610 4.95 -34.05 15.72
N GLU A 611 4.67 -33.22 16.73
CA GLU A 611 3.40 -32.52 16.95
C GLU A 611 3.32 -31.24 16.10
N LEU A 612 4.42 -30.49 15.91
CA LEU A 612 4.49 -29.44 14.88
C LEU A 612 4.29 -30.02 13.47
N LYS A 613 4.79 -31.23 13.18
CA LYS A 613 4.47 -31.92 11.91
C LYS A 613 3.01 -32.37 11.83
N LYS A 614 2.36 -32.71 12.95
CA LYS A 614 0.88 -32.85 12.99
C LYS A 614 0.17 -31.51 12.77
N ALA A 615 0.72 -30.39 13.23
CA ALA A 615 0.14 -29.07 13.02
C ALA A 615 0.18 -28.70 11.52
N VAL A 616 1.31 -28.95 10.84
CA VAL A 616 1.38 -28.82 9.37
C VAL A 616 0.37 -29.75 8.66
N ASP A 617 0.23 -31.01 9.10
CA ASP A 617 -0.82 -31.91 8.57
C ASP A 617 -2.24 -31.37 8.83
N LEU A 618 -2.46 -30.73 9.97
CA LEU A 618 -3.74 -30.18 10.42
C LEU A 618 -4.16 -28.98 9.57
N GLU A 619 -3.33 -27.93 9.48
CA GLU A 619 -3.69 -26.71 8.73
C GLU A 619 -3.83 -27.01 7.24
N LEU A 620 -2.96 -27.88 6.70
CA LEU A 620 -3.09 -28.37 5.33
C LEU A 620 -4.43 -29.08 5.09
N SER A 621 -4.87 -29.89 6.06
CA SER A 621 -6.14 -30.62 5.96
C SER A 621 -7.35 -29.72 6.22
N LEU A 622 -7.26 -28.70 7.07
CA LEU A 622 -8.31 -27.68 7.28
C LEU A 622 -8.44 -26.77 6.04
N MET A 623 -7.33 -26.16 5.60
CA MET A 623 -7.22 -25.35 4.38
C MET A 623 -7.85 -26.04 3.17
N LEU A 624 -7.49 -27.30 2.91
CA LEU A 624 -8.00 -28.01 1.74
C LEU A 624 -9.51 -28.30 1.85
N GLN A 625 -10.04 -28.52 3.05
CA GLN A 625 -11.50 -28.62 3.26
C GLN A 625 -12.20 -27.27 3.08
N TYR A 626 -11.63 -26.18 3.60
CA TYR A 626 -12.15 -24.83 3.40
C TYR A 626 -12.17 -24.46 1.90
N LEU A 627 -11.10 -24.74 1.15
CA LEU A 627 -11.06 -24.57 -0.31
C LEU A 627 -12.10 -25.45 -1.01
N TYR A 628 -12.21 -26.73 -0.65
CA TYR A 628 -13.15 -27.65 -1.25
C TYR A 628 -14.61 -27.18 -1.03
N ALA A 629 -14.96 -26.82 0.21
CA ALA A 629 -16.24 -26.22 0.56
C ALA A 629 -16.47 -24.87 -0.14
N ALA A 630 -15.47 -23.99 -0.24
CA ALA A 630 -15.63 -22.68 -0.86
C ALA A 630 -15.80 -22.75 -2.39
N TYR A 631 -15.00 -23.55 -3.09
CA TYR A 631 -15.18 -23.82 -4.52
C TYR A 631 -16.51 -24.54 -4.81
N SER A 632 -17.11 -25.13 -3.78
CA SER A 632 -18.40 -25.77 -3.86
C SER A 632 -19.61 -24.91 -3.46
N ILE A 633 -19.41 -23.76 -2.84
CA ILE A 633 -20.45 -22.74 -2.95
C ILE A 633 -20.32 -22.22 -4.38
N PRO A 634 -21.30 -22.36 -5.28
CA PRO A 634 -21.25 -21.20 -6.79
C PRO A 634 -20.55 -19.85 -6.53
N ASN A 635 -19.84 -19.37 -7.54
CA ASN A 635 -19.58 -17.95 -7.68
C ASN A 635 -20.81 -17.25 -8.30
N TYR A 636 -20.64 -15.99 -8.68
CA TYR A 636 -21.75 -15.06 -8.70
C TYR A 636 -22.70 -15.29 -9.88
N GLU A 637 -22.20 -15.42 -11.11
CA GLU A 637 -23.08 -15.65 -12.27
C GLU A 637 -23.82 -16.99 -12.16
N GLN A 638 -23.18 -18.12 -11.84
CA GLN A 638 -23.95 -19.35 -11.58
C GLN A 638 -25.02 -19.16 -10.49
N GLY A 639 -24.81 -18.26 -9.52
CA GLY A 639 -25.87 -17.84 -8.60
C GLY A 639 -27.00 -17.05 -9.24
N VAL A 640 -26.67 -16.05 -10.05
CA VAL A 640 -27.63 -15.29 -10.86
C VAL A 640 -28.41 -16.22 -11.80
N GLN A 641 -27.77 -17.24 -12.38
CA GLN A 641 -28.42 -18.27 -13.19
C GLN A 641 -29.39 -19.14 -12.37
N MET A 642 -29.05 -19.52 -11.13
CA MET A 642 -30.01 -20.20 -10.24
C MET A 642 -31.19 -19.30 -9.85
N VAL A 643 -30.98 -17.98 -9.69
CA VAL A 643 -32.07 -17.02 -9.45
C VAL A 643 -32.95 -16.86 -10.71
N ALA A 644 -32.33 -16.69 -11.89
CA ALA A 644 -33.02 -16.53 -13.17
C ALA A 644 -33.82 -17.79 -13.58
N THR A 645 -33.36 -18.98 -13.17
CA THR A 645 -34.11 -20.25 -13.35
C THR A 645 -35.11 -20.53 -12.23
N GLY A 646 -35.34 -19.58 -11.32
CA GLY A 646 -36.32 -19.69 -10.23
C GLY A 646 -35.96 -20.72 -9.14
N ARG A 647 -34.73 -21.23 -9.15
CA ARG A 647 -34.22 -22.17 -8.14
C ARG A 647 -33.85 -21.47 -6.84
N TRP A 648 -33.45 -20.20 -6.92
CA TRP A 648 -32.93 -19.39 -5.81
C TRP A 648 -33.64 -18.04 -5.69
N GLN A 649 -33.60 -17.46 -4.49
CA GLN A 649 -34.00 -16.09 -4.17
C GLN A 649 -32.81 -15.11 -4.23
N ALA A 650 -33.10 -13.80 -4.31
CA ALA A 650 -32.07 -12.76 -4.26
C ALA A 650 -31.26 -12.77 -2.95
N GLY A 651 -31.91 -12.98 -1.79
CA GLY A 651 -31.22 -13.12 -0.51
C GLY A 651 -30.40 -14.42 -0.35
N GLU A 652 -30.69 -15.43 -1.15
CA GLU A 652 -29.92 -16.69 -1.21
C GLU A 652 -28.65 -16.50 -2.05
N LEU A 653 -28.74 -15.72 -3.15
CA LEU A 653 -27.58 -15.22 -3.87
C LEU A 653 -26.65 -14.39 -2.97
N GLU A 654 -27.21 -13.45 -2.21
CA GLU A 654 -26.43 -12.60 -1.29
C GLU A 654 -25.79 -13.39 -0.13
N LEU A 655 -26.50 -14.34 0.47
CA LEU A 655 -25.93 -15.17 1.53
C LEU A 655 -24.78 -16.07 1.02
N ALA A 656 -24.90 -16.65 -0.18
CA ALA A 656 -23.89 -17.54 -0.72
C ALA A 656 -22.68 -16.82 -1.37
N CYS A 657 -22.91 -15.72 -2.10
CA CYS A 657 -21.90 -15.02 -2.91
C CYS A 657 -21.68 -13.55 -2.54
N GLY A 658 -22.49 -12.99 -1.64
CA GLY A 658 -22.52 -11.56 -1.36
C GLY A 658 -23.30 -10.76 -2.40
N GLY A 659 -23.42 -9.45 -2.16
CA GLY A 659 -24.01 -8.50 -3.12
C GLY A 659 -23.05 -8.20 -4.27
N ALA A 660 -23.57 -7.72 -5.42
CA ALA A 660 -22.84 -7.62 -6.70
C ALA A 660 -21.43 -6.98 -6.64
N ASP A 661 -21.23 -5.99 -5.75
CA ASP A 661 -19.94 -5.33 -5.50
C ASP A 661 -18.83 -6.32 -5.09
N ARG A 662 -19.20 -7.33 -4.28
CA ARG A 662 -18.40 -8.44 -3.74
C ARG A 662 -17.18 -8.08 -2.89
N ARG A 663 -16.57 -6.90 -3.02
CA ARG A 663 -15.36 -6.52 -2.28
C ARG A 663 -15.57 -6.33 -0.78
N ARG A 664 -16.77 -5.88 -0.40
CA ARG A 664 -17.17 -5.63 1.00
C ARG A 664 -17.97 -6.78 1.62
N HIS A 665 -18.63 -7.58 0.79
CA HIS A 665 -19.42 -8.74 1.19
C HIS A 665 -19.38 -9.74 0.04
N SER A 666 -18.61 -10.83 0.18
CA SER A 666 -18.53 -11.95 -0.78
C SER A 666 -19.32 -13.20 -0.32
N GLY A 667 -20.19 -13.04 0.69
CA GLY A 667 -21.01 -14.10 1.28
C GLY A 667 -20.20 -15.30 1.79
N ALA A 668 -20.88 -16.42 1.97
CA ALA A 668 -20.30 -17.66 2.45
C ALA A 668 -19.07 -18.12 1.64
N ARG A 669 -19.09 -18.01 0.30
CA ARG A 669 -17.94 -18.36 -0.55
C ARG A 669 -16.71 -17.51 -0.24
N GLY A 670 -16.91 -16.20 -0.07
CA GLY A 670 -15.84 -15.27 0.27
C GLY A 670 -15.21 -15.60 1.62
N THR A 671 -16.02 -15.72 2.66
CA THR A 671 -15.55 -16.00 4.02
C THR A 671 -14.73 -17.29 4.10
N LEU A 672 -15.14 -18.35 3.39
CA LEU A 672 -14.40 -19.62 3.37
C LEU A 672 -13.11 -19.56 2.53
N LEU A 673 -13.08 -18.79 1.41
CA LEU A 673 -11.83 -18.55 0.66
C LEU A 673 -10.84 -17.67 1.43
N GLU A 674 -11.34 -16.69 2.19
CA GLU A 674 -10.52 -15.85 3.06
C GLU A 674 -9.91 -16.65 4.21
N ILE A 675 -10.71 -17.47 4.90
CA ILE A 675 -10.22 -18.37 5.96
C ILE A 675 -9.20 -19.34 5.39
N ALA A 676 -9.49 -20.00 4.25
CA ALA A 676 -8.51 -20.87 3.59
C ALA A 676 -7.18 -20.17 3.25
N HIS A 677 -7.20 -18.87 2.97
CA HIS A 677 -6.00 -18.07 2.74
C HIS A 677 -5.30 -17.66 4.05
N GLU A 678 -6.01 -17.57 5.16
CA GLU A 678 -5.45 -17.41 6.50
C GLU A 678 -4.76 -18.72 6.95
N GLU A 679 -5.38 -19.88 6.73
CA GLU A 679 -4.78 -21.21 6.97
C GLU A 679 -3.46 -21.43 6.19
N MET A 680 -3.35 -20.89 4.96
CA MET A 680 -2.09 -20.92 4.18
C MET A 680 -0.94 -20.22 4.92
N ILE A 681 -1.23 -19.16 5.68
CA ILE A 681 -0.24 -18.45 6.49
C ILE A 681 0.10 -19.28 7.72
N HIS A 682 -0.88 -19.93 8.35
CA HIS A 682 -0.67 -20.75 9.55
C HIS A 682 0.22 -21.96 9.22
N TYR A 683 -0.08 -22.68 8.13
CA TYR A 683 0.76 -23.72 7.54
C TYR A 683 2.22 -23.28 7.33
N LEU A 684 2.44 -22.05 6.87
CA LEU A 684 3.77 -21.48 6.65
C LEU A 684 4.47 -21.07 7.95
N VAL A 685 3.75 -20.45 8.90
CA VAL A 685 4.29 -20.04 10.21
C VAL A 685 4.75 -21.26 11.02
N VAL A 686 3.95 -22.33 11.04
CA VAL A 686 4.33 -23.61 11.68
C VAL A 686 5.56 -24.23 11.01
N ASN A 687 5.64 -24.18 9.67
CA ASN A 687 6.85 -24.58 8.95
C ASN A 687 8.07 -23.70 9.31
N ASN A 688 7.88 -22.40 9.53
CA ASN A 688 8.94 -21.49 9.97
C ASN A 688 9.46 -21.87 11.37
N VAL A 689 8.58 -22.27 12.30
CA VAL A 689 8.98 -22.80 13.62
C VAL A 689 9.73 -24.14 13.50
N LEU A 690 9.29 -25.06 12.63
CA LEU A 690 10.02 -26.30 12.33
C LEU A 690 11.44 -26.03 11.80
N MET A 691 11.57 -25.14 10.81
CA MET A 691 12.87 -24.78 10.23
C MET A 691 13.77 -24.07 11.22
N ALA A 692 13.24 -23.18 12.06
CA ALA A 692 13.99 -22.54 13.14
C ALA A 692 14.49 -23.52 14.22
N LEU A 693 13.80 -24.66 14.40
CA LEU A 693 14.25 -25.76 15.26
C LEU A 693 15.31 -26.68 14.61
N GLY A 694 15.60 -26.52 13.32
CA GLY A 694 16.61 -27.26 12.55
C GLY A 694 16.07 -28.37 11.63
N GLU A 695 14.74 -28.45 11.42
CA GLU A 695 14.13 -29.41 10.49
C GLU A 695 14.07 -28.86 9.05
N PRO A 696 14.02 -29.70 8.01
CA PRO A 696 13.69 -29.25 6.66
C PRO A 696 12.21 -28.83 6.57
N PHE A 697 11.88 -28.01 5.56
CA PHE A 697 10.49 -27.69 5.19
C PHE A 697 9.66 -28.97 5.03
N TYR A 698 8.52 -29.03 5.71
CA TYR A 698 7.63 -30.17 5.68
C TYR A 698 6.39 -29.85 4.86
N ALA A 699 6.22 -30.55 3.73
CA ALA A 699 5.11 -30.36 2.81
C ALA A 699 3.73 -30.77 3.38
N GLY A 700 3.71 -31.45 4.54
CA GLY A 700 2.50 -31.98 5.16
C GLY A 700 1.89 -33.17 4.42
N ARG A 701 0.88 -33.78 5.06
CA ARG A 701 0.01 -34.81 4.50
C ARG A 701 -1.45 -34.37 4.63
N PRO A 702 -2.21 -34.28 3.52
CA PRO A 702 -3.66 -34.21 3.58
C PRO A 702 -4.21 -35.49 4.22
N LEU A 703 -5.01 -35.36 5.28
CA LEU A 703 -5.58 -36.48 6.01
C LEU A 703 -7.08 -36.28 6.20
N LEU A 704 -7.84 -37.32 5.85
CA LEU A 704 -9.30 -37.39 5.99
C LEU A 704 -9.71 -38.63 6.81
N GLY A 705 -10.99 -38.77 7.11
CA GLY A 705 -11.63 -39.98 7.63
C GLY A 705 -11.00 -40.53 8.91
N GLU A 706 -10.87 -41.85 8.97
CA GLU A 706 -10.23 -42.60 10.05
C GLU A 706 -8.76 -42.16 10.25
N GLN A 707 -8.04 -41.84 9.17
CA GLN A 707 -6.63 -41.44 9.26
C GLN A 707 -6.45 -40.10 9.97
N ALA A 708 -7.29 -39.11 9.66
CA ALA A 708 -7.33 -37.85 10.37
C ALA A 708 -7.74 -38.03 11.83
N ARG A 709 -8.76 -38.87 12.09
CA ARG A 709 -9.21 -39.18 13.45
C ARG A 709 -8.07 -39.75 14.31
N GLN A 710 -7.32 -40.70 13.75
CA GLN A 710 -6.16 -41.30 14.43
C GLN A 710 -4.96 -40.35 14.57
N ARG A 711 -4.73 -39.45 13.60
CA ARG A 711 -3.60 -38.49 13.62
C ARG A 711 -3.80 -37.36 14.62
N PHE A 712 -4.96 -36.69 14.54
CA PHE A 712 -5.24 -35.45 15.27
C PHE A 712 -5.95 -35.68 16.59
N GLY A 713 -6.74 -36.75 16.70
CA GLY A 713 -7.56 -36.96 17.90
C GLY A 713 -8.58 -35.84 18.10
N LEU A 714 -9.32 -35.50 17.05
CA LEU A 714 -10.41 -34.51 17.08
C LEU A 714 -11.79 -35.17 16.88
N ASP A 715 -12.82 -34.60 17.51
CA ASP A 715 -14.17 -35.16 17.51
C ASP A 715 -15.03 -34.83 16.27
N THR A 716 -14.38 -34.34 15.23
CA THR A 716 -15.00 -33.85 14.00
C THR A 716 -14.31 -34.55 12.84
N GLU A 717 -15.08 -35.13 11.92
CA GLU A 717 -14.52 -35.80 10.75
C GLU A 717 -13.78 -34.76 9.91
N PHE A 718 -12.65 -35.18 9.32
CA PHE A 718 -12.02 -34.48 8.21
C PHE A 718 -12.49 -35.13 6.92
N ALA A 719 -13.17 -34.39 6.06
CA ALA A 719 -13.61 -34.89 4.77
C ALA A 719 -13.75 -33.72 3.78
N PHE A 720 -13.36 -33.98 2.52
CA PHE A 720 -13.63 -33.12 1.38
C PHE A 720 -15.13 -33.23 1.08
N GLU A 721 -15.87 -32.48 1.88
CA GLU A 721 -17.31 -32.37 1.84
C GLU A 721 -17.65 -30.96 1.39
N PRO A 722 -18.47 -30.84 0.35
CA PRO A 722 -18.78 -29.52 -0.16
C PRO A 722 -19.94 -28.85 0.61
N PHE A 723 -20.38 -27.66 0.15
CA PHE A 723 -21.27 -26.69 0.80
C PHE A 723 -22.43 -27.33 1.58
N SER A 724 -22.57 -27.02 2.87
CA SER A 724 -23.66 -27.43 3.75
C SER A 724 -23.69 -26.62 5.04
N GLU A 725 -24.87 -26.42 5.64
CA GLU A 725 -24.99 -25.96 7.04
C GLU A 725 -24.29 -26.92 8.02
N HIS A 726 -24.23 -28.22 7.73
CA HIS A 726 -23.51 -29.19 8.55
C HIS A 726 -21.98 -29.03 8.43
N VAL A 727 -21.45 -28.83 7.22
CA VAL A 727 -20.01 -28.61 7.03
C VAL A 727 -19.59 -27.26 7.63
N LEU A 728 -20.44 -26.24 7.56
CA LEU A 728 -20.25 -24.99 8.29
C LEU A 728 -20.24 -25.21 9.82
N ALA A 729 -21.12 -26.06 10.36
CA ALA A 729 -21.08 -26.43 11.77
C ALA A 729 -19.80 -27.23 12.15
N ARG A 730 -19.28 -28.10 11.26
CA ARG A 730 -17.97 -28.75 11.43
C ARG A 730 -16.84 -27.72 11.48
N PHE A 731 -16.87 -26.70 10.63
CA PHE A 731 -15.89 -25.60 10.66
C PHE A 731 -15.97 -24.78 11.95
N VAL A 732 -17.17 -24.36 12.40
CA VAL A 732 -17.36 -23.70 13.72
C VAL A 732 -16.86 -24.56 14.88
N ARG A 733 -16.90 -25.90 14.75
CA ARG A 733 -16.42 -26.85 15.75
C ARG A 733 -14.89 -27.00 15.76
N PHE A 734 -14.22 -26.91 14.60
CA PHE A 734 -12.75 -26.92 14.51
C PHE A 734 -12.16 -25.67 15.18
N GLU A 735 -12.62 -24.48 14.80
CA GLU A 735 -12.17 -23.17 15.31
C GLU A 735 -12.59 -22.89 16.78
N TRP A 736 -13.15 -23.86 17.50
CA TRP A 736 -13.77 -23.61 18.80
C TRP A 736 -12.72 -23.24 19.88
N PRO A 737 -12.79 -22.01 20.46
CA PRO A 737 -11.77 -21.52 21.38
C PRO A 737 -11.63 -22.32 22.68
N ASP A 738 -10.43 -22.41 23.24
CA ASP A 738 -10.21 -23.17 24.49
C ASP A 738 -10.93 -22.57 25.72
N TYR A 739 -11.04 -21.24 25.78
CA TYR A 739 -11.73 -20.50 26.84
C TYR A 739 -13.27 -20.56 26.75
N LEU A 740 -13.84 -21.23 25.74
CA LEU A 740 -15.28 -21.49 25.65
C LEU A 740 -15.57 -22.98 25.95
N PRO A 741 -16.32 -23.32 27.02
CA PRO A 741 -16.57 -24.70 27.43
C PRO A 741 -17.05 -25.60 26.27
N THR A 742 -16.33 -26.69 26.02
CA THR A 742 -16.54 -27.56 24.86
C THR A 742 -16.42 -29.05 25.20
N PRO A 743 -17.30 -29.92 24.69
CA PRO A 743 -17.22 -31.37 24.94
C PRO A 743 -16.18 -32.03 24.01
N GLY A 744 -14.93 -32.13 24.45
CA GLY A 744 -13.84 -32.82 23.74
C GLY A 744 -12.88 -31.88 23.00
N LYS A 745 -11.72 -32.40 22.55
CA LYS A 745 -10.62 -31.62 21.96
C LYS A 745 -11.06 -30.81 20.73
N SER A 746 -10.54 -29.58 20.63
CA SER A 746 -10.56 -28.68 19.46
C SER A 746 -9.13 -28.37 18.98
N VAL A 747 -8.99 -27.64 17.87
CA VAL A 747 -7.70 -27.15 17.34
C VAL A 747 -6.94 -26.34 18.41
N ALA A 748 -7.65 -25.51 19.17
CA ALA A 748 -7.14 -24.76 20.32
C ALA A 748 -6.36 -25.65 21.32
N THR A 749 -6.98 -26.75 21.75
CA THR A 749 -6.39 -27.69 22.73
C THR A 749 -5.17 -28.44 22.19
N PHE A 750 -4.96 -28.43 20.89
CA PHE A 750 -3.78 -29.01 20.23
C PHE A 750 -2.64 -27.98 20.16
N TYR A 751 -2.94 -26.71 19.83
CA TYR A 751 -1.95 -25.63 19.88
C TYR A 751 -1.51 -25.25 21.30
N ALA A 752 -2.40 -25.30 22.29
CA ALA A 752 -2.05 -25.02 23.68
C ALA A 752 -0.93 -25.95 24.22
N ASP A 753 -0.95 -27.24 23.84
CA ASP A 753 0.10 -28.20 24.18
C ASP A 753 1.44 -27.86 23.48
N ILE A 754 1.41 -27.46 22.20
CA ILE A 754 2.60 -27.02 21.43
C ILE A 754 3.20 -25.73 22.02
N ARG A 755 2.36 -24.73 22.32
CA ARG A 755 2.75 -23.44 22.91
C ARG A 755 3.46 -23.63 24.25
N ARG A 756 2.90 -24.49 25.13
CA ARG A 756 3.51 -24.84 26.41
C ARG A 756 4.89 -25.46 26.22
N ALA A 757 5.02 -26.42 25.30
CA ALA A 757 6.31 -27.06 25.01
C ALA A 757 7.38 -26.08 24.47
N LEU A 758 7.01 -25.07 23.67
CA LEU A 758 7.94 -24.02 23.20
C LEU A 758 8.45 -23.11 24.32
N ALA A 759 7.61 -22.82 25.32
CA ALA A 759 7.98 -22.04 26.50
C ALA A 759 8.84 -22.85 27.47
N ASP A 760 8.43 -24.07 27.79
CA ASP A 760 9.01 -24.88 28.88
C ASP A 760 10.31 -25.60 28.48
N LEU A 761 10.44 -26.09 27.24
CA LEU A 761 11.62 -26.86 26.84
C LEU A 761 12.88 -25.97 26.73
N PRO A 762 13.97 -26.31 27.43
CA PRO A 762 15.21 -25.54 27.37
C PRO A 762 16.00 -25.81 26.06
N GLN A 763 16.84 -24.85 25.66
CA GLN A 763 17.83 -25.00 24.58
C GLN A 763 17.26 -25.44 23.22
N LEU A 764 16.02 -25.07 22.90
CA LEU A 764 15.38 -25.39 21.60
C LEU A 764 16.11 -24.79 20.38
N PHE A 765 16.63 -23.57 20.54
CA PHE A 765 17.26 -22.73 19.52
C PHE A 765 18.76 -22.49 19.84
N ALA A 766 19.56 -22.20 18.81
CA ALA A 766 21.00 -21.99 18.95
C ALA A 766 21.34 -20.65 19.64
N ALA A 767 22.31 -20.67 20.54
CA ALA A 767 22.82 -19.46 21.19
C ALA A 767 23.59 -18.59 20.18
N GLY A 768 23.00 -17.46 19.76
CA GLY A 768 23.64 -16.52 18.84
C GLY A 768 22.70 -15.67 17.98
N GLY A 769 21.42 -16.02 17.85
CA GLY A 769 20.41 -15.15 17.21
C GLY A 769 20.60 -14.93 15.69
N GLY A 770 21.08 -15.93 14.96
CA GLY A 770 21.11 -15.88 13.49
C GLY A 770 19.75 -16.24 12.87
N LYS A 771 19.41 -15.65 11.71
CA LYS A 771 18.19 -15.99 10.95
C LYS A 771 18.18 -17.48 10.61
N SER A 772 17.11 -18.19 10.99
CA SER A 772 16.92 -19.63 10.73
C SER A 772 15.59 -19.96 10.04
N GLY A 773 14.51 -19.21 10.30
CA GLY A 773 13.31 -19.17 9.44
C GLY A 773 13.44 -18.22 8.24
N GLY A 774 12.48 -18.31 7.30
CA GLY A 774 12.41 -17.47 6.10
C GLY A 774 11.59 -16.18 6.29
N GLU A 775 11.79 -15.19 5.41
CA GLU A 775 11.10 -13.90 5.48
C GLU A 775 9.70 -13.99 4.85
N HIS A 776 8.66 -13.95 5.68
CA HIS A 776 7.26 -14.17 5.31
C HIS A 776 6.48 -12.84 5.30
N HIS A 777 6.54 -12.12 4.18
CA HIS A 777 5.75 -10.90 3.92
C HIS A 777 4.25 -11.18 3.70
N LEU A 778 3.58 -11.85 4.64
CA LEU A 778 2.21 -12.36 4.47
C LEU A 778 1.25 -11.83 5.54
N PHE A 779 0.50 -10.81 5.13
CA PHE A 779 -0.87 -10.53 5.58
C PHE A 779 -1.16 -10.43 7.10
N LEU A 780 -0.52 -9.49 7.80
CA LEU A 780 -0.87 -9.14 9.18
C LEU A 780 -2.23 -8.44 9.25
N LYS A 781 -3.14 -8.87 10.15
CA LYS A 781 -4.40 -8.16 10.42
C LYS A 781 -4.12 -6.72 10.90
N GLU A 782 -5.06 -5.81 10.62
CA GLU A 782 -4.85 -4.36 10.69
C GLU A 782 -4.25 -3.87 12.02
N LEU A 783 -4.80 -4.32 13.15
CA LEU A 783 -4.34 -3.91 14.49
C LEU A 783 -2.86 -4.31 14.70
N THR A 784 -2.51 -5.54 14.35
CA THR A 784 -1.12 -6.06 14.40
C THR A 784 -0.21 -5.27 13.47
N ASN A 785 -0.66 -4.98 12.24
CA ASN A 785 0.11 -4.17 11.27
C ASN A 785 0.30 -2.72 11.75
N ARG A 786 -0.69 -2.09 12.40
CA ARG A 786 -0.59 -0.72 12.91
C ARG A 786 0.44 -0.61 14.05
N ALA A 787 0.54 -1.64 14.91
CA ALA A 787 1.54 -1.73 15.98
C ALA A 787 2.94 -2.08 15.46
N TYR A 788 3.04 -3.02 14.52
CA TYR A 788 4.30 -3.59 14.01
C TYR A 788 4.41 -3.53 12.47
N PRO A 789 4.37 -2.34 11.83
CA PRO A 789 4.31 -2.18 10.36
C PRO A 789 5.57 -2.65 9.60
N ALA A 790 6.62 -3.05 10.33
CA ALA A 790 7.88 -3.54 9.81
C ALA A 790 8.09 -5.06 10.00
N TYR A 791 7.17 -5.78 10.65
CA TYR A 791 7.33 -7.20 10.96
C TYR A 791 7.11 -8.12 9.74
N GLN A 792 7.76 -9.28 9.73
CA GLN A 792 7.91 -10.14 8.54
C GLN A 792 7.75 -11.65 8.85
N LEU A 793 7.11 -12.00 9.98
CA LEU A 793 6.86 -13.40 10.40
C LEU A 793 8.11 -14.30 10.44
N GLU A 794 9.29 -13.68 10.59
CA GLU A 794 10.56 -14.36 10.84
C GLU A 794 10.56 -15.02 12.23
N VAL A 795 11.17 -16.20 12.31
CA VAL A 795 11.41 -16.94 13.55
C VAL A 795 12.91 -17.24 13.66
N SER A 796 13.52 -16.85 14.78
CA SER A 796 14.95 -17.00 15.09
C SER A 796 15.24 -17.50 16.51
N ASP A 797 14.23 -17.45 17.38
CA ASP A 797 14.36 -17.61 18.83
C ASP A 797 12.99 -17.99 19.45
N ARG A 798 12.96 -18.15 20.78
CA ARG A 798 11.73 -18.51 21.50
C ARG A 798 10.63 -17.46 21.38
N ASP A 799 10.98 -16.17 21.44
CA ASP A 799 9.99 -15.11 21.56
C ASP A 799 9.28 -14.89 20.21
N SER A 800 10.04 -14.93 19.11
CA SER A 800 9.49 -14.96 17.75
C SER A 800 8.70 -16.25 17.44
N ALA A 801 9.12 -17.41 17.98
CA ALA A 801 8.37 -18.66 17.83
C ALA A 801 7.04 -18.65 18.61
N LEU A 802 7.02 -18.11 19.84
CA LEU A 802 5.79 -17.94 20.62
C LEU A 802 4.85 -16.94 19.96
N PHE A 803 5.35 -15.80 19.46
CA PHE A 803 4.55 -14.85 18.68
C PHE A 803 3.92 -15.52 17.44
N GLY A 804 4.66 -16.41 16.76
CA GLY A 804 4.15 -17.17 15.63
C GLY A 804 2.93 -18.05 15.98
N ILE A 805 2.99 -18.77 17.10
CA ILE A 805 1.86 -19.60 17.57
C ILE A 805 0.68 -18.74 18.07
N ASP A 806 0.97 -17.64 18.80
CA ASP A 806 -0.04 -16.71 19.29
C ASP A 806 -0.76 -15.95 18.17
N PHE A 807 -0.08 -15.74 17.03
CA PHE A 807 -0.67 -15.20 15.81
C PHE A 807 -1.64 -16.20 15.15
N VAL A 808 -1.29 -17.49 15.12
CA VAL A 808 -2.15 -18.56 14.55
C VAL A 808 -3.45 -18.71 15.36
N THR A 809 -3.34 -18.99 16.66
CA THR A 809 -4.51 -19.13 17.55
C THR A 809 -5.32 -17.84 17.64
N GLY A 810 -4.64 -16.69 17.67
CA GLY A 810 -5.26 -15.36 17.65
C GLY A 810 -6.04 -15.04 16.36
N GLN A 811 -5.78 -15.75 15.25
CA GLN A 811 -6.57 -15.64 14.01
C GLN A 811 -7.74 -16.63 13.96
N GLY A 812 -7.52 -17.90 14.31
CA GLY A 812 -8.57 -18.94 14.30
C GLY A 812 -9.65 -18.68 15.36
N GLU A 813 -9.24 -18.64 16.62
CA GLU A 813 -10.12 -18.55 17.79
C GLU A 813 -10.46 -17.09 18.13
N GLY A 814 -9.42 -16.23 18.10
CA GLY A 814 -9.44 -14.89 18.69
C GLY A 814 -9.08 -14.92 20.19
N VAL A 815 -8.29 -13.95 20.65
CA VAL A 815 -7.55 -14.03 21.93
C VAL A 815 -8.42 -14.15 23.19
N ALA A 816 -9.55 -13.44 23.25
CA ALA A 816 -10.50 -13.45 24.37
C ALA A 816 -11.82 -12.80 23.93
N LEU A 817 -12.93 -13.05 24.64
CA LEU A 817 -14.27 -12.54 24.31
C LEU A 817 -14.38 -11.00 24.25
N ASP A 818 -13.54 -10.29 25.00
CA ASP A 818 -13.44 -8.83 25.07
C ASP A 818 -12.34 -8.25 24.16
N SER A 819 -11.51 -9.10 23.55
CA SER A 819 -10.46 -8.68 22.63
C SER A 819 -11.03 -8.19 21.30
N PRO A 820 -10.61 -7.03 20.76
CA PRO A 820 -11.00 -6.59 19.42
C PRO A 820 -10.73 -7.62 18.30
N HIS A 821 -9.75 -8.52 18.51
CA HIS A 821 -9.42 -9.59 17.57
C HIS A 821 -10.54 -10.63 17.43
N PHE A 822 -11.32 -10.90 18.48
CA PHE A 822 -12.42 -11.88 18.47
C PHE A 822 -13.47 -11.59 17.41
N ASN A 823 -13.82 -10.32 17.19
CA ASN A 823 -14.76 -9.92 16.13
C ASN A 823 -14.26 -10.24 14.70
N THR A 824 -12.98 -10.60 14.55
CA THR A 824 -12.34 -10.91 13.26
C THR A 824 -11.84 -12.37 13.15
N SER A 825 -12.09 -13.21 14.16
CA SER A 825 -11.57 -14.58 14.18
C SER A 825 -12.33 -15.52 13.23
N HIS A 826 -11.71 -16.64 12.87
CA HIS A 826 -12.35 -17.65 12.00
C HIS A 826 -13.62 -18.16 12.70
N PHE A 827 -13.52 -18.50 13.99
CA PHE A 827 -14.66 -18.87 14.85
C PHE A 827 -15.83 -17.91 14.75
N GLN A 828 -15.61 -16.62 15.02
CA GLN A 828 -16.71 -15.64 15.06
C GLN A 828 -17.28 -15.35 13.67
N ARG A 829 -16.46 -15.37 12.61
CA ARG A 829 -16.92 -15.22 11.21
C ARG A 829 -17.78 -16.41 10.78
N LEU A 830 -17.33 -17.64 11.05
CA LEU A 830 -18.09 -18.86 10.76
C LEU A 830 -19.37 -18.95 11.61
N ARG A 831 -19.32 -18.55 12.89
CA ARG A 831 -20.48 -18.52 13.79
C ARG A 831 -21.53 -17.49 13.35
N ALA A 832 -21.09 -16.30 12.94
CA ALA A 832 -21.98 -15.30 12.36
C ALA A 832 -22.64 -15.80 11.06
N LEU A 833 -21.87 -16.46 10.19
CA LEU A 833 -22.39 -17.06 8.96
C LEU A 833 -23.40 -18.19 9.26
N ALA A 834 -23.11 -19.07 10.22
CA ALA A 834 -24.02 -20.15 10.64
C ALA A 834 -25.35 -19.58 11.17
N GLY A 835 -25.31 -18.47 11.91
CA GLY A 835 -26.52 -17.76 12.34
C GLY A 835 -27.35 -17.19 11.18
N GLN A 836 -26.72 -16.77 10.08
CA GLN A 836 -27.44 -16.27 8.89
C GLN A 836 -28.14 -17.39 8.09
N PHE A 837 -27.54 -18.59 8.04
CA PHE A 837 -28.20 -19.76 7.43
C PHE A 837 -29.34 -20.27 8.30
N ALA A 838 -29.09 -20.53 9.59
CA ALA A 838 -30.08 -21.07 10.52
C ALA A 838 -31.29 -20.13 10.78
N ALA A 839 -31.17 -18.85 10.43
CA ALA A 839 -32.27 -17.87 10.49
C ALA A 839 -33.24 -17.93 9.28
N ARG A 840 -33.01 -18.78 8.28
CA ARG A 840 -33.90 -18.90 7.11
C ARG A 840 -35.12 -19.78 7.41
N GLU A 841 -36.30 -19.32 6.98
CA GLU A 841 -37.57 -20.08 7.08
C GLU A 841 -37.58 -21.39 6.26
N LYS A 842 -36.63 -21.54 5.33
CA LYS A 842 -36.46 -22.72 4.47
C LYS A 842 -34.97 -23.08 4.42
N PRO A 843 -34.61 -24.36 4.64
CA PRO A 843 -33.23 -24.83 4.47
C PRO A 843 -32.70 -24.47 3.08
N PHE A 844 -31.47 -23.96 3.04
CA PHE A 844 -30.86 -23.43 1.84
C PHE A 844 -29.51 -24.11 1.61
N GLU A 845 -29.53 -25.14 0.77
CA GLU A 845 -28.31 -25.80 0.28
C GLU A 845 -27.85 -25.06 -0.98
N PRO A 846 -26.81 -24.20 -0.94
CA PRO A 846 -26.36 -23.50 -2.14
C PRO A 846 -25.67 -24.47 -3.12
N ALA A 847 -25.18 -25.59 -2.62
CA ALA A 847 -24.54 -26.69 -3.32
C ALA A 847 -25.12 -27.07 -4.71
N LEU A 848 -24.23 -27.29 -5.69
CA LEU A 848 -24.43 -28.32 -6.74
C LEU A 848 -24.20 -29.74 -6.12
N PRO A 849 -24.17 -30.86 -6.85
CA PRO A 849 -24.01 -32.18 -6.22
C PRO A 849 -22.64 -32.83 -6.51
N ALA A 850 -21.61 -32.72 -5.66
CA ALA A 850 -20.33 -33.47 -5.86
C ALA A 850 -20.34 -34.79 -5.10
N LEU A 851 -19.32 -35.59 -5.36
CA LEU A 851 -18.91 -36.67 -4.48
C LEU A 851 -18.17 -36.16 -3.24
N LYS A 852 -18.46 -36.74 -2.07
CA LYS A 852 -17.60 -36.67 -0.88
C LYS A 852 -16.29 -37.41 -1.18
N ASN A 853 -15.14 -36.81 -0.83
CA ASN A 853 -13.81 -37.42 -0.94
C ASN A 853 -13.55 -38.08 -2.32
N PRO A 854 -13.51 -37.31 -3.44
CA PRO A 854 -13.34 -37.89 -4.77
C PRO A 854 -11.92 -38.47 -4.96
N LEU A 855 -11.84 -39.66 -5.58
CA LEU A 855 -10.62 -40.41 -5.80
C LEU A 855 -10.40 -40.74 -7.29
N LEU A 856 -9.13 -40.86 -7.68
CA LEU A 856 -8.69 -41.28 -9.01
C LEU A 856 -8.84 -42.79 -9.27
N GLU A 857 -8.83 -43.58 -8.20
CA GLU A 857 -8.89 -45.05 -8.20
C GLU A 857 -9.70 -45.52 -6.99
N ALA A 858 -10.15 -46.78 -6.98
CA ALA A 858 -10.96 -47.32 -5.90
C ALA A 858 -10.13 -47.52 -4.61
N GLY A 859 -10.41 -46.71 -3.58
CA GLY A 859 -9.76 -46.77 -2.26
C GLY A 859 -10.74 -47.04 -1.12
N ALA A 860 -10.21 -47.19 0.10
CA ALA A 860 -11.01 -47.53 1.28
C ALA A 860 -11.87 -46.37 1.81
N GLU A 861 -11.48 -45.12 1.57
CA GLU A 861 -12.16 -43.91 2.09
C GLU A 861 -12.37 -42.86 1.01
N GLY A 862 -13.32 -43.07 0.11
CA GLY A 862 -13.74 -42.06 -0.85
C GLY A 862 -14.59 -42.59 -2.00
N CYS A 863 -15.01 -41.69 -2.89
CA CYS A 863 -15.81 -42.03 -4.05
C CYS A 863 -14.91 -42.03 -5.31
N PRO A 864 -14.68 -43.17 -5.98
CA PRO A 864 -13.92 -43.20 -7.22
C PRO A 864 -14.72 -42.50 -8.34
N VAL A 865 -14.04 -41.62 -9.08
CA VAL A 865 -14.57 -41.02 -10.30
C VAL A 865 -14.37 -42.02 -11.45
N SER A 866 -15.39 -42.18 -12.31
CA SER A 866 -15.36 -43.09 -13.45
C SER A 866 -15.58 -42.39 -14.80
N ASP A 867 -15.93 -41.11 -14.81
CA ASP A 867 -15.89 -40.29 -16.03
C ASP A 867 -14.44 -40.08 -16.50
N ALA A 868 -14.16 -40.44 -17.75
CA ALA A 868 -12.81 -40.41 -18.30
C ALA A 868 -12.21 -39.00 -18.44
N LYS A 869 -13.06 -37.97 -18.64
CA LYS A 869 -12.60 -36.58 -18.77
C LYS A 869 -12.27 -36.00 -17.40
N ALA A 870 -13.13 -36.25 -16.41
CA ALA A 870 -12.88 -35.85 -15.03
C ALA A 870 -11.63 -36.55 -14.48
N LEU A 871 -11.46 -37.87 -14.69
CA LEU A 871 -10.26 -38.60 -14.30
C LEU A 871 -8.97 -38.03 -14.90
N ALA A 872 -8.98 -37.68 -16.19
CA ALA A 872 -7.82 -37.06 -16.83
C ALA A 872 -7.48 -35.68 -16.23
N LEU A 873 -8.51 -34.88 -15.92
CA LEU A 873 -8.32 -33.57 -15.31
C LEU A 873 -7.87 -33.66 -13.83
N MET A 874 -8.32 -34.67 -13.09
CA MET A 874 -7.84 -34.99 -11.74
C MET A 874 -6.36 -35.38 -11.73
N ARG A 875 -5.88 -36.11 -12.75
CA ARG A 875 -4.45 -36.47 -12.91
C ARG A 875 -3.59 -35.22 -13.13
N LEU A 876 -4.05 -34.29 -13.97
CA LEU A 876 -3.37 -33.01 -14.19
C LEU A 876 -3.36 -32.14 -12.92
N TYR A 877 -4.46 -32.10 -12.17
CA TYR A 877 -4.53 -31.44 -10.87
C TYR A 877 -3.53 -32.01 -9.86
N GLN A 878 -3.45 -33.34 -9.73
CA GLN A 878 -2.50 -34.00 -8.82
C GLN A 878 -1.05 -33.66 -9.18
N GLY A 879 -0.70 -33.66 -10.46
CA GLY A 879 0.63 -33.29 -10.93
C GLY A 879 0.99 -31.82 -10.65
N GLY A 880 0.05 -30.90 -10.87
CA GLY A 880 0.20 -29.49 -10.50
C GLY A 880 0.34 -29.29 -8.98
N TYR A 881 -0.42 -30.04 -8.18
CA TYR A 881 -0.36 -29.99 -6.72
C TYR A 881 1.03 -30.43 -6.25
N GLU A 882 1.53 -31.55 -6.75
CA GLU A 882 2.85 -32.05 -6.39
C GLU A 882 3.97 -31.08 -6.80
N LEU A 883 3.87 -30.48 -8.00
CA LEU A 883 4.81 -29.46 -8.49
C LEU A 883 4.86 -28.24 -7.54
N THR A 884 3.72 -27.78 -7.02
CA THR A 884 3.64 -26.66 -6.06
C THR A 884 4.54 -26.91 -4.84
N PHE A 885 4.41 -28.07 -4.17
CA PHE A 885 5.20 -28.37 -2.98
C PHE A 885 6.67 -28.64 -3.30
N LEU A 886 6.99 -29.19 -4.49
CA LEU A 886 8.36 -29.35 -4.95
C LEU A 886 9.06 -28.00 -5.21
N LEU A 887 8.36 -27.01 -5.77
CA LEU A 887 8.86 -25.64 -5.94
C LEU A 887 9.14 -24.97 -4.58
N MET A 888 8.22 -25.12 -3.61
CA MET A 888 8.39 -24.59 -2.25
C MET A 888 9.56 -25.28 -1.51
N ALA A 889 9.64 -26.60 -1.57
CA ALA A 889 10.71 -27.36 -0.94
C ALA A 889 12.09 -27.02 -1.53
N HIS A 890 12.19 -26.88 -2.86
CA HIS A 890 13.45 -26.49 -3.51
C HIS A 890 13.87 -25.06 -3.17
N HIS A 891 12.92 -24.16 -2.89
CA HIS A 891 13.26 -22.84 -2.35
C HIS A 891 13.91 -22.95 -0.96
N PHE A 892 13.24 -23.60 -0.01
CA PHE A 892 13.71 -23.67 1.38
C PHE A 892 14.97 -24.53 1.56
N ALA A 893 15.16 -25.58 0.76
CA ALA A 893 16.38 -26.40 0.75
C ALA A 893 17.65 -25.61 0.34
N GLN A 894 17.49 -24.49 -0.39
CA GLN A 894 18.58 -23.73 -1.01
C GLN A 894 18.91 -22.43 -0.26
N LYS A 895 17.91 -21.78 0.33
CA LYS A 895 18.07 -20.70 1.32
C LYS A 895 16.86 -20.73 2.28
N PRO A 896 16.96 -21.34 3.47
CA PRO A 896 15.86 -21.29 4.46
C PRO A 896 15.58 -19.86 4.92
N ALA A 897 16.62 -19.02 5.07
CA ALA A 897 16.51 -17.58 5.32
C ALA A 897 16.31 -16.73 4.04
N GLY A 898 15.61 -17.27 3.04
CA GLY A 898 15.31 -16.57 1.78
C GLY A 898 14.10 -15.62 1.90
N SER A 899 14.06 -14.59 1.06
CA SER A 899 12.91 -13.69 0.95
C SER A 899 11.86 -14.27 0.01
N LEU A 900 10.71 -14.70 0.54
CA LEU A 900 9.68 -15.40 -0.24
C LEU A 900 9.25 -14.62 -1.48
N ARG A 901 8.95 -13.33 -1.30
CA ARG A 901 8.46 -12.44 -2.37
C ARG A 901 9.42 -12.32 -3.56
N ARG A 902 10.72 -12.45 -3.31
CA ARG A 902 11.75 -12.38 -4.37
C ARG A 902 12.06 -13.74 -4.97
N SER A 903 11.68 -14.83 -4.33
CA SER A 903 11.97 -16.18 -4.84
C SER A 903 11.14 -16.47 -6.07
N ARG A 904 11.77 -16.61 -7.25
CA ARG A 904 11.06 -17.03 -8.47
C ARG A 904 10.40 -18.40 -8.31
N LEU A 905 10.99 -19.29 -7.52
CA LEU A 905 10.42 -20.61 -7.18
C LEU A 905 9.14 -20.48 -6.33
N MET A 906 9.11 -19.55 -5.35
CA MET A 906 7.92 -19.33 -4.53
C MET A 906 6.81 -18.65 -5.33
N ASN A 907 7.15 -17.63 -6.12
CA ASN A 907 6.20 -16.97 -7.02
C ASN A 907 5.60 -17.98 -8.02
N ALA A 908 6.42 -18.85 -8.62
CA ALA A 908 5.95 -19.95 -9.47
C ALA A 908 4.99 -20.90 -8.74
N SER A 909 5.23 -21.23 -7.46
CA SER A 909 4.31 -22.07 -6.69
C SER A 909 2.95 -21.40 -6.47
N ILE A 910 2.92 -20.09 -6.20
CA ILE A 910 1.70 -19.29 -6.04
C ILE A 910 0.94 -19.17 -7.38
N ASP A 911 1.67 -18.98 -8.48
CA ASP A 911 1.10 -18.93 -9.83
C ASP A 911 0.47 -20.29 -10.19
N ILE A 912 1.13 -21.43 -9.91
CA ILE A 912 0.52 -22.76 -10.09
C ILE A 912 -0.72 -22.96 -9.19
N MET A 913 -0.71 -22.54 -7.92
CA MET A 913 -1.91 -22.60 -7.07
C MET A 913 -3.09 -21.81 -7.66
N THR A 914 -2.83 -20.62 -8.21
CA THR A 914 -3.87 -19.67 -8.61
C THR A 914 -4.31 -19.79 -10.08
N GLY A 915 -3.40 -20.12 -10.99
CA GLY A 915 -3.62 -20.29 -12.43
C GLY A 915 -3.77 -21.74 -12.90
N VAL A 916 -3.40 -22.73 -12.08
CA VAL A 916 -3.68 -24.16 -12.36
C VAL A 916 -4.68 -24.74 -11.36
N LEU A 917 -4.35 -24.83 -10.08
CA LEU A 917 -5.16 -25.61 -9.13
C LEU A 917 -6.56 -25.03 -8.91
N ARG A 918 -6.70 -23.71 -8.81
CA ARG A 918 -7.99 -23.02 -8.71
C ARG A 918 -8.90 -23.26 -9.93
N PRO A 919 -8.52 -22.97 -11.20
CA PRO A 919 -9.39 -23.23 -12.34
C PRO A 919 -9.66 -24.73 -12.57
N LEU A 920 -8.69 -25.61 -12.30
CA LEU A 920 -8.93 -27.07 -12.35
C LEU A 920 -9.95 -27.52 -11.28
N SER A 921 -9.89 -26.95 -10.06
CA SER A 921 -10.90 -27.19 -9.02
C SER A 921 -12.29 -26.75 -9.48
N ALA A 922 -12.40 -25.53 -10.00
CA ALA A 922 -13.65 -24.98 -10.50
C ALA A 922 -14.24 -25.82 -11.65
N ALA A 923 -13.41 -26.28 -12.59
CA ALA A 923 -13.84 -27.18 -13.67
C ALA A 923 -14.34 -28.52 -13.11
N LEU A 924 -13.54 -29.21 -12.29
CA LEU A 924 -13.88 -30.52 -11.72
C LEU A 924 -15.19 -30.50 -10.91
N MET A 925 -15.50 -29.42 -10.21
CA MET A 925 -16.78 -29.26 -9.50
C MET A 925 -18.00 -29.22 -10.42
N ASN A 926 -17.85 -28.94 -11.71
CA ASN A 926 -18.94 -28.95 -12.71
C ASN A 926 -18.96 -30.20 -13.61
N MET A 927 -17.86 -30.96 -13.67
CA MET A 927 -17.77 -32.17 -14.52
C MET A 927 -18.52 -33.35 -13.89
N PRO A 928 -19.19 -34.20 -14.70
CA PRO A 928 -19.82 -35.42 -14.19
C PRO A 928 -18.75 -36.35 -13.58
N SER A 929 -19.11 -37.06 -12.51
CA SER A 929 -18.23 -38.05 -11.89
C SER A 929 -18.31 -39.44 -12.52
N GLY A 930 -19.32 -39.68 -13.37
CA GLY A 930 -19.73 -41.01 -13.82
C GLY A 930 -20.80 -41.65 -12.91
N LEU A 931 -21.04 -41.11 -11.71
CA LEU A 931 -22.24 -41.41 -10.92
C LEU A 931 -23.38 -40.45 -11.27
N SER A 932 -24.59 -40.99 -11.43
CA SER A 932 -25.74 -40.22 -11.93
C SER A 932 -26.12 -39.09 -10.98
N GLY A 933 -26.27 -37.88 -11.52
CA GLY A 933 -26.57 -36.68 -10.73
C GLY A 933 -25.45 -36.24 -9.78
N ARG A 934 -24.20 -36.70 -9.97
CA ARG A 934 -23.04 -36.32 -9.15
C ARG A 934 -21.85 -35.85 -10.00
N ASN A 935 -21.26 -34.75 -9.59
CA ASN A 935 -20.05 -34.14 -10.16
C ASN A 935 -18.78 -34.63 -9.45
N ALA A 936 -17.63 -34.52 -10.10
CA ALA A 936 -16.36 -35.08 -9.60
C ALA A 936 -15.77 -34.29 -8.41
N GLY A 937 -15.34 -33.05 -8.64
CA GLY A 937 -14.57 -32.23 -7.70
C GLY A 937 -13.06 -32.57 -7.68
N PRO A 938 -12.22 -31.66 -7.14
CA PRO A 938 -10.77 -31.87 -7.03
C PRO A 938 -10.44 -33.08 -6.14
N PRO A 939 -9.51 -33.96 -6.55
CA PRO A 939 -9.18 -35.19 -5.83
C PRO A 939 -8.59 -34.89 -4.45
N LEU A 940 -8.70 -35.84 -3.52
CA LEU A 940 -7.78 -35.90 -2.38
C LEU A 940 -6.34 -36.03 -2.93
N PRO A 941 -5.46 -35.02 -2.76
CA PRO A 941 -4.13 -35.10 -3.34
C PRO A 941 -3.24 -36.05 -2.53
N ALA A 942 -2.46 -36.87 -3.23
CA ALA A 942 -1.46 -37.72 -2.59
C ALA A 942 -0.37 -36.86 -1.90
N PRO A 943 0.23 -37.33 -0.79
CA PRO A 943 1.40 -36.68 -0.20
C PRO A 943 2.52 -36.50 -1.24
N PRO A 944 3.08 -35.29 -1.41
CA PRO A 944 4.10 -35.04 -2.41
C PRO A 944 5.42 -35.74 -2.04
N GLY A 945 6.12 -36.29 -3.03
CA GLY A 945 7.43 -36.91 -2.84
C GLY A 945 8.53 -35.86 -2.73
N VAL A 946 8.75 -35.31 -1.53
CA VAL A 946 9.57 -34.10 -1.28
C VAL A 946 11.10 -34.27 -1.47
N THR A 947 11.54 -35.18 -2.34
CA THR A 947 12.96 -35.40 -2.65
C THR A 947 13.44 -34.38 -3.68
N VAL A 948 13.84 -33.20 -3.22
CA VAL A 948 14.47 -32.15 -4.04
C VAL A 948 16.00 -32.27 -4.02
N SER A 949 16.69 -31.88 -5.09
CA SER A 949 18.16 -31.90 -5.11
C SER A 949 18.76 -30.83 -4.20
N ALA A 950 19.89 -31.18 -3.58
CA ALA A 950 20.73 -30.24 -2.85
C ALA A 950 21.47 -29.26 -3.80
N ASP A 951 21.56 -29.55 -5.10
CA ASP A 951 22.02 -28.57 -6.09
C ASP A 951 20.86 -27.75 -6.68
N TYR A 952 21.04 -26.41 -6.68
CA TYR A 952 20.02 -25.48 -7.16
C TYR A 952 19.66 -25.71 -8.63
N SER A 953 20.67 -25.89 -9.47
CA SER A 953 20.53 -25.96 -10.92
C SER A 953 19.98 -27.32 -11.35
N GLU A 954 20.45 -28.40 -10.76
CA GLU A 954 19.90 -29.74 -10.97
C GLU A 954 18.41 -29.79 -10.58
N GLY A 955 18.05 -29.30 -9.38
CA GLY A 955 16.65 -29.24 -8.94
C GLY A 955 15.79 -28.36 -9.85
N CYS A 956 16.30 -27.23 -10.36
CA CYS A 956 15.59 -26.43 -11.36
C CYS A 956 15.39 -27.19 -12.68
N ALA A 957 16.37 -27.98 -13.13
CA ALA A 957 16.22 -28.81 -14.34
C ALA A 957 15.21 -29.95 -14.16
N GLN A 958 15.19 -30.60 -12.98
CA GLN A 958 14.20 -31.61 -12.60
C GLN A 958 12.78 -31.01 -12.59
N LEU A 959 12.61 -29.84 -11.97
CA LEU A 959 11.33 -29.11 -11.95
C LEU A 959 10.90 -28.65 -13.35
N ALA A 960 11.84 -28.18 -14.18
CA ALA A 960 11.57 -27.80 -15.57
C ALA A 960 11.05 -28.99 -16.39
N GLN A 961 11.67 -30.16 -16.25
CA GLN A 961 11.24 -31.39 -16.91
C GLN A 961 9.83 -31.81 -16.46
N LYS A 962 9.53 -31.71 -15.16
CA LYS A 962 8.18 -31.99 -14.62
C LYS A 962 7.13 -31.05 -15.19
N CYS A 963 7.44 -29.76 -15.35
CA CYS A 963 6.54 -28.81 -16.03
C CYS A 963 6.27 -29.22 -17.49
N LEU A 964 7.30 -29.63 -18.23
CA LEU A 964 7.16 -30.09 -19.62
C LEU A 964 6.33 -31.37 -19.75
N GLU A 965 6.42 -32.28 -18.78
CA GLU A 965 5.58 -33.49 -18.72
C GLU A 965 4.11 -33.15 -18.46
N LEU A 966 3.82 -32.23 -17.54
CA LEU A 966 2.45 -31.77 -17.26
C LEU A 966 1.85 -30.98 -18.42
N ALA A 967 2.65 -30.14 -19.09
CA ALA A 967 2.26 -29.46 -20.33
C ALA A 967 1.90 -30.47 -21.43
N ARG A 968 2.79 -31.44 -21.71
CA ARG A 968 2.55 -32.50 -22.71
C ARG A 968 1.32 -33.34 -22.37
N TYR A 969 1.11 -33.67 -21.09
CA TYR A 969 -0.09 -34.38 -20.66
C TYR A 969 -1.34 -33.54 -20.92
N GLY A 970 -1.35 -32.25 -20.55
CA GLY A 970 -2.43 -31.31 -20.84
C GLY A 970 -2.74 -31.19 -22.34
N ARG A 971 -1.72 -31.02 -23.19
CA ARG A 971 -1.85 -30.99 -24.67
C ARG A 971 -2.37 -32.32 -25.26
N SER A 972 -2.28 -33.44 -24.53
CA SER A 972 -2.76 -34.76 -24.97
C SER A 972 -4.23 -35.05 -24.60
N LEU A 973 -4.87 -34.18 -23.82
CA LEU A 973 -6.28 -34.35 -23.43
C LEU A 973 -7.24 -33.97 -24.57
N GLU A 974 -8.47 -34.49 -24.51
CA GLU A 974 -9.51 -34.13 -25.48
C GLU A 974 -9.85 -32.63 -25.39
N ALA A 975 -10.14 -32.01 -26.54
CA ALA A 975 -10.47 -30.59 -26.62
C ALA A 975 -11.62 -30.21 -25.66
N GLY A 976 -11.41 -29.17 -24.85
CA GLY A 976 -12.38 -28.70 -23.86
C GLY A 976 -12.36 -29.43 -22.51
N VAL A 977 -11.50 -30.45 -22.31
CA VAL A 977 -11.28 -31.06 -20.98
C VAL A 977 -10.48 -30.14 -20.07
N VAL A 978 -9.53 -29.38 -20.62
CA VAL A 978 -8.76 -28.34 -19.93
C VAL A 978 -8.63 -27.10 -20.82
N GLY A 979 -8.56 -25.92 -20.22
CA GLY A 979 -8.25 -24.68 -20.92
C GLY A 979 -6.77 -24.59 -21.33
N LEU A 980 -6.44 -23.65 -22.21
CA LEU A 980 -5.05 -23.46 -22.66
C LEU A 980 -4.16 -22.84 -21.56
N ALA A 981 -4.66 -21.87 -20.79
CA ALA A 981 -3.85 -21.13 -19.82
C ALA A 981 -3.14 -22.01 -18.75
N PRO A 982 -3.75 -23.05 -18.15
CA PRO A 982 -3.03 -23.98 -17.27
C PRO A 982 -1.87 -24.73 -17.97
N ILE A 983 -2.02 -25.06 -19.27
CA ILE A 983 -0.98 -25.72 -20.05
C ILE A 983 0.15 -24.74 -20.36
N GLU A 984 -0.20 -23.55 -20.84
CA GLU A 984 0.76 -22.49 -21.21
C GLU A 984 1.53 -21.97 -19.99
N MET A 985 0.93 -22.02 -18.80
CA MET A 985 1.61 -21.77 -17.53
C MET A 985 2.68 -22.83 -17.22
N PHE A 986 2.42 -24.12 -17.46
CA PHE A 986 3.45 -25.16 -17.36
C PHE A 986 4.55 -24.98 -18.42
N GLU A 987 4.21 -24.60 -19.65
CA GLU A 987 5.19 -24.33 -20.72
C GLU A 987 6.08 -23.12 -20.39
N PHE A 988 5.50 -22.04 -19.84
CA PHE A 988 6.21 -20.87 -19.33
C PHE A 988 7.18 -21.24 -18.19
N PHE A 989 6.74 -22.01 -17.20
CA PHE A 989 7.61 -22.42 -16.10
C PHE A 989 8.67 -23.45 -16.51
N ASN A 990 8.41 -24.31 -17.50
CA ASN A 990 9.47 -25.14 -18.10
C ASN A 990 10.62 -24.27 -18.63
N GLN A 991 10.31 -23.22 -19.40
CA GLN A 991 11.35 -22.31 -19.92
C GLN A 991 12.04 -21.54 -18.77
N GLN A 992 11.28 -20.95 -17.85
CA GLN A 992 11.83 -20.16 -16.74
C GLN A 992 12.78 -20.99 -15.84
N LEU A 993 12.39 -22.22 -15.50
CA LEU A 993 13.21 -23.14 -14.69
C LEU A 993 14.41 -23.68 -15.47
N THR A 994 14.29 -23.82 -16.80
CA THR A 994 15.43 -24.13 -17.67
C THR A 994 16.47 -22.99 -17.63
N ASP A 995 16.04 -21.73 -17.71
CA ASP A 995 16.96 -20.57 -17.63
C ASP A 995 17.57 -20.39 -16.23
N LEU A 996 16.81 -20.67 -15.18
CA LEU A 996 17.33 -20.71 -13.80
C LEU A 996 18.39 -21.83 -13.62
N SER A 997 18.18 -23.02 -14.19
CA SER A 997 19.18 -24.10 -14.12
C SER A 997 20.49 -23.76 -14.85
N ARG A 998 20.39 -23.03 -15.97
CA ARG A 998 21.52 -22.56 -16.78
C ARG A 998 22.22 -21.32 -16.24
N GLY A 999 21.63 -20.65 -15.24
CA GLY A 999 22.13 -19.37 -14.72
C GLY A 999 21.94 -18.19 -15.69
N THR A 1000 21.13 -18.34 -16.74
CA THR A 1000 20.75 -17.25 -17.66
C THR A 1000 19.70 -16.31 -17.07
N MET A 1001 19.10 -16.69 -15.93
CA MET A 1001 18.15 -15.86 -15.17
C MET A 1001 18.56 -15.72 -13.70
N SER A 1002 18.30 -14.55 -13.11
CA SER A 1002 18.49 -14.29 -11.67
C SER A 1002 17.56 -15.16 -10.82
N ARG A 1003 18.09 -15.74 -9.72
CA ARG A 1003 17.29 -16.48 -8.72
C ARG A 1003 16.27 -15.60 -7.99
N GLU A 1004 16.54 -14.30 -7.88
CA GLU A 1004 15.62 -13.30 -7.32
C GLU A 1004 14.86 -12.56 -8.45
N ALA A 1005 13.61 -12.21 -8.15
CA ALA A 1005 12.62 -11.57 -9.01
C ALA A 1005 12.97 -10.12 -9.39
#